data_AF-A0A6A3C161-F1
#
_entry.id   AF-A0A6A3C161-F1
#
_cell.length_a   1.000
_cell.length_b   1.000
_cell.length_c   1.000
_cell.angle_alpha   90.00
_cell.angle_beta   90.00
_cell.angle_gamma   90.00
#
_symmetry.space_group_name_H-M   'P 1'
#
loop_
_entity.id
_entity.type
_entity.pdbx_description
1 polymer ?
#
loop_
_entity_poly.entity_id
_entity_poly.type
_entity_poly.pdbx_seq_one_letter_code
_entity_poly.pdbx_strand_id
1 'polypeptide(L)'
;MDIEANNRKVEVYDKSSCSFKPNKWKDLRVGELVKVCKDEYFPADILLLSSNYEDGVSYVETMNLDGETNLKLKHALEVTSSWHDGECFKDFRALIKCEDPNEHIYSFVGTLYYDCQQYSLSPQQILLRDSKLKNTDYIFGVVIFTGHDTKVMQNATDPPSKRTKIEKRMDRIIYVLFSTLISISFIGSFFIGIETKKDISGGNYTRWYLQPDETTVFFDPRRPAISAFFHCLTGLMLYGYLIPISLYISIEICKVLQSIFINQDQAMYDEETDRPAHARTSNLNEELGQVHTILSDKTGTLTCNSMEIVKCSIAGTAYGRGMTEVEIALARKRGEQLTEPTPIDEFESKRSVKGFNFWDERIMNGQWVLQEQKDAIQKFFWVLATCHTAVPEIMDSGEIIYEAESPDELTFVIAAREVGFQFSVRNQTSIQLHELDPKSGMIVDRVYNLFHVSEFSSARKRMSVIVRNPENQLLLLTKGADSVIFERLSKQGRAFEEKTKEHIQSPRQGYEPWLLHILADRIERDLILLGATAVEDKLQKGVPACIDKLARAGIGIWVLTGDKRGTAINIGYACSLLRHGMKQIVITLELPEIEALASLDCVKKQIHDRKSLVDKESSTEFGLIIDGKSLTFSMDMTLVNDFMDLAMSCATVICCRSSPKQKAVITRLAKSVTGKTTLAIGDGASDVGMLQEADIGVGISGVEGMQAVMASDFAIAQFCFLMLRKTAIG
;
A
#
# COMPACT_ATOMS: atom_id res chain seq x y z
N MET A 1 -17.59 -1.27 -12.24
CA MET A 1 -16.91 -0.13 -11.60
C MET A 1 -16.61 0.99 -12.58
N ASP A 2 -16.02 0.76 -13.77
CA ASP A 2 -15.76 1.87 -14.71
C ASP A 2 -17.03 2.62 -15.16
N ILE A 3 -18.11 1.88 -15.40
CA ILE A 3 -19.44 2.48 -15.70
C ILE A 3 -19.93 3.32 -14.52
N GLU A 4 -19.65 2.90 -13.29
CA GLU A 4 -20.08 3.60 -12.07
C GLU A 4 -19.29 4.90 -11.88
N ALA A 5 -17.94 4.82 -11.98
CA ALA A 5 -17.07 5.98 -11.95
C ALA A 5 -17.42 6.98 -13.06
N ASN A 6 -17.62 6.50 -14.28
CA ASN A 6 -17.99 7.33 -15.44
C ASN A 6 -19.37 8.00 -15.32
N ASN A 7 -20.26 7.46 -14.48
CA ASN A 7 -21.59 8.02 -14.21
C ASN A 7 -21.64 8.90 -12.94
N ARG A 8 -20.52 9.05 -12.21
CA ARG A 8 -20.43 10.04 -11.13
C ARG A 8 -20.68 11.43 -11.67
N LYS A 9 -21.22 12.30 -10.82
CA LYS A 9 -21.60 13.66 -11.18
C LYS A 9 -20.59 14.66 -10.61
N VAL A 10 -20.45 15.79 -11.29
CA VAL A 10 -19.71 16.97 -10.83
C VAL A 10 -20.42 18.22 -11.33
N GLU A 11 -20.33 19.32 -10.58
CA GLU A 11 -20.94 20.59 -10.97
C GLU A 11 -20.05 21.29 -12.02
N VAL A 12 -20.59 21.52 -13.21
CA VAL A 12 -19.91 22.21 -14.33
C VAL A 12 -20.58 23.55 -14.59
N TYR A 13 -19.79 24.60 -14.81
CA TYR A 13 -20.30 25.94 -15.11
C TYR A 13 -20.91 26.00 -16.51
N ASP A 14 -22.20 26.33 -16.58
CA ASP A 14 -22.91 26.53 -17.82
C ASP A 14 -23.00 28.04 -18.16
N LYS A 15 -22.27 28.44 -19.21
CA LYS A 15 -22.24 29.83 -19.70
C LYS A 15 -23.62 30.39 -20.06
N SER A 16 -24.55 29.54 -20.47
CA SER A 16 -25.88 29.99 -20.90
C SER A 16 -26.79 30.37 -19.73
N SER A 17 -26.64 29.68 -18.61
CA SER A 17 -27.43 29.91 -17.39
C SER A 17 -26.68 30.66 -16.29
N CYS A 18 -25.38 30.95 -16.50
CA CYS A 18 -24.50 31.54 -15.50
C CYS A 18 -24.56 30.83 -14.15
N SER A 19 -24.69 29.51 -14.19
CA SER A 19 -24.89 28.67 -13.00
C SER A 19 -24.16 27.34 -13.16
N PHE A 20 -23.85 26.71 -12.03
CA PHE A 20 -23.27 25.38 -12.00
C PHE A 20 -24.37 24.33 -12.13
N LYS A 21 -24.21 23.41 -13.08
CA LYS A 21 -25.16 22.31 -13.32
C LYS A 21 -24.46 20.96 -13.16
N PRO A 22 -25.14 19.94 -12.64
CA PRO A 22 -24.56 18.62 -12.53
C PRO A 22 -24.35 18.01 -13.92
N ASN A 23 -23.12 17.62 -14.23
CA ASN A 23 -22.73 16.88 -15.42
C ASN A 23 -22.06 15.55 -15.01
N LYS A 24 -21.97 14.58 -15.93
CA LYS A 24 -21.30 13.30 -15.66
C LYS A 24 -19.81 13.39 -15.95
N TRP A 25 -19.01 12.63 -15.22
CA TRP A 25 -17.55 12.59 -15.40
C TRP A 25 -17.13 12.24 -16.83
N LYS A 26 -17.84 11.29 -17.47
CA LYS A 26 -17.56 10.89 -18.86
C LYS A 26 -17.78 11.99 -19.91
N ASP A 27 -18.58 13.01 -19.57
CA ASP A 27 -18.98 14.07 -20.48
C ASP A 27 -18.13 15.35 -20.29
N LEU A 28 -17.20 15.32 -19.32
CA LEU A 28 -16.30 16.42 -18.96
C LEU A 28 -15.24 16.67 -20.04
N ARG A 29 -14.93 17.94 -20.30
CA ARG A 29 -13.94 18.35 -21.32
C ARG A 29 -12.89 19.31 -20.77
N VAL A 30 -11.71 19.31 -21.40
CA VAL A 30 -10.63 20.26 -21.10
C VAL A 30 -11.13 21.70 -21.26
N GLY A 31 -10.82 22.55 -20.28
CA GLY A 31 -11.19 23.96 -20.24
C GLY A 31 -12.56 24.25 -19.60
N GLU A 32 -13.30 23.22 -19.17
CA GLU A 32 -14.54 23.43 -18.41
C GLU A 32 -14.24 23.86 -16.98
N LEU A 33 -15.06 24.79 -16.45
CA LEU A 33 -15.02 25.19 -15.05
C LEU A 33 -15.86 24.22 -14.22
N VAL A 34 -15.27 23.72 -13.15
CA VAL A 34 -15.90 22.76 -12.25
C VAL A 34 -15.94 23.32 -10.83
N LYS A 35 -17.01 22.98 -10.13
CA LYS A 35 -17.12 23.14 -8.68
C LYS A 35 -17.11 21.75 -8.06
N VAL A 36 -16.25 21.57 -7.06
CA VAL A 36 -16.11 20.30 -6.33
C VAL A 36 -16.37 20.58 -4.87
N CYS A 37 -17.29 19.82 -4.27
CA CYS A 37 -17.71 20.01 -2.89
C CYS A 37 -16.87 19.18 -1.91
N LYS A 38 -16.97 19.48 -0.61
CA LYS A 38 -16.31 18.73 0.47
C LYS A 38 -16.61 17.24 0.33
N ASP A 39 -15.58 16.43 0.55
CA ASP A 39 -15.62 14.97 0.48
C ASP A 39 -15.91 14.37 -0.92
N GLU A 40 -15.82 15.16 -2.00
CA GLU A 40 -15.90 14.65 -3.37
C GLU A 40 -14.52 14.36 -3.98
N TYR A 41 -14.49 13.42 -4.92
CA TYR A 41 -13.30 13.09 -5.69
C TYR A 41 -13.15 14.02 -6.91
N PHE A 42 -11.92 14.37 -7.26
CA PHE A 42 -11.66 15.12 -8.48
C PHE A 42 -11.85 14.24 -9.72
N PRO A 43 -12.69 14.67 -10.70
CA PRO A 43 -12.99 13.89 -11.90
C PRO A 43 -11.82 13.81 -12.90
N ALA A 44 -10.90 14.76 -12.82
CA ALA A 44 -9.88 15.07 -13.81
C ALA A 44 -8.73 15.84 -13.13
N ASP A 45 -7.64 16.10 -13.86
CA ASP A 45 -6.60 16.99 -13.34
C ASP A 45 -7.07 18.44 -13.55
N ILE A 46 -7.19 19.16 -12.44
CA ILE A 46 -7.85 20.47 -12.36
C ILE A 46 -6.88 21.52 -11.82
N LEU A 47 -6.89 22.71 -12.41
CA LEU A 47 -6.25 23.91 -11.87
C LEU A 47 -7.14 24.53 -10.79
N LEU A 48 -6.62 24.68 -9.57
CA LEU A 48 -7.28 25.39 -8.49
C LEU A 48 -7.32 26.89 -8.79
N LEU A 49 -8.53 27.45 -8.94
CA LEU A 49 -8.73 28.89 -9.10
C LEU A 49 -9.02 29.57 -7.77
N SER A 50 -9.95 29.03 -6.98
CA SER A 50 -10.33 29.60 -5.69
C SER A 50 -10.94 28.54 -4.77
N SER A 51 -10.95 28.84 -3.48
CA SER A 51 -11.53 28.04 -2.41
C SER A 51 -12.54 28.86 -1.62
N ASN A 52 -13.34 28.20 -0.77
CA ASN A 52 -14.21 28.90 0.18
C ASN A 52 -13.43 29.82 1.16
N TYR A 53 -12.18 29.48 1.49
CA TYR A 53 -11.35 30.31 2.38
C TYR A 53 -10.75 31.53 1.66
N GLU A 54 -10.67 32.67 2.37
CA GLU A 54 -10.09 33.93 1.86
C GLU A 54 -8.63 33.77 1.38
N ASP A 55 -7.88 32.87 2.00
CA ASP A 55 -6.47 32.60 1.67
C ASP A 55 -6.29 31.73 0.41
N GLY A 56 -7.37 31.26 -0.24
CA GLY A 56 -7.27 30.42 -1.44
C GLY A 56 -6.71 29.02 -1.18
N VAL A 57 -6.82 28.53 0.06
CA VAL A 57 -6.25 27.25 0.53
C VAL A 57 -7.26 26.12 0.38
N SER A 58 -6.79 24.96 -0.05
CA SER A 58 -7.56 23.71 0.00
C SER A 58 -6.72 22.55 0.52
N TYR A 59 -7.37 21.58 1.14
CA TYR A 59 -6.73 20.36 1.62
C TYR A 59 -7.15 19.18 0.75
N VAL A 60 -6.17 18.41 0.29
CA VAL A 60 -6.38 17.29 -0.62
C VAL A 60 -5.81 16.01 -0.06
N GLU A 61 -6.64 14.98 -0.01
CA GLU A 61 -6.22 13.63 0.32
C GLU A 61 -5.79 12.91 -0.99
N THR A 62 -4.50 12.54 -1.09
CA THR A 62 -3.93 11.88 -2.28
C THR A 62 -3.72 10.39 -2.13
N MET A 63 -4.38 9.78 -1.14
CA MET A 63 -4.27 8.36 -0.82
C MET A 63 -4.43 7.44 -2.04
N ASN A 64 -5.36 7.75 -2.95
CA ASN A 64 -5.56 6.98 -4.18
C ASN A 64 -4.43 7.12 -5.23
N LEU A 65 -3.55 8.12 -5.13
CA LEU A 65 -2.46 8.36 -6.09
C LEU A 65 -1.14 7.77 -5.62
N ASP A 66 -0.76 8.08 -4.39
CA ASP A 66 0.56 7.75 -3.83
C ASP A 66 0.49 6.97 -2.51
N GLY A 67 -0.71 6.60 -2.05
CA GLY A 67 -0.90 5.90 -0.77
C GLY A 67 -0.70 6.80 0.45
N GLU A 68 -0.44 8.10 0.26
CA GLU A 68 -0.26 9.01 1.38
C GLU A 68 -1.63 9.40 1.96
N THR A 69 -1.88 9.03 3.21
CA THR A 69 -3.09 9.38 3.99
C THR A 69 -3.10 10.84 4.46
N ASN A 70 -1.99 11.53 4.28
CA ASN A 70 -1.78 12.88 4.78
C ASN A 70 -2.48 13.90 3.88
N LEU A 71 -3.11 14.89 4.49
CA LEU A 71 -3.73 15.99 3.75
C LEU A 71 -2.64 16.90 3.18
N LYS A 72 -2.68 17.11 1.87
CA LYS A 72 -1.79 18.03 1.16
C LYS A 72 -2.44 19.39 1.02
N LEU A 73 -1.71 20.39 1.48
CA LEU A 73 -2.06 21.80 1.30
C LEU A 73 -1.87 22.21 -0.17
N LYS A 74 -2.90 22.82 -0.76
CA LYS A 74 -2.90 23.35 -2.13
C LYS A 74 -3.33 24.81 -2.10
N HIS A 75 -2.65 25.63 -2.90
CA HIS A 75 -2.84 27.07 -2.92
C HIS A 75 -3.31 27.52 -4.30
N ALA A 76 -4.39 28.29 -4.33
CA ALA A 76 -4.78 29.07 -5.48
C ALA A 76 -3.74 30.17 -5.78
N LEU A 77 -3.82 30.76 -6.98
CA LEU A 77 -3.10 32.01 -7.24
C LEU A 77 -3.77 33.16 -6.48
N GLU A 78 -2.97 34.10 -5.97
CA GLU A 78 -3.47 35.28 -5.24
C GLU A 78 -4.46 36.12 -6.06
N VAL A 79 -4.33 36.09 -7.39
CA VAL A 79 -5.18 36.86 -8.31
C VAL A 79 -6.58 36.26 -8.45
N THR A 80 -6.72 34.97 -8.21
CA THR A 80 -7.98 34.23 -8.36
C THR A 80 -8.60 33.86 -7.02
N SER A 81 -7.88 33.98 -5.91
CA SER A 81 -8.33 33.56 -4.57
C SER A 81 -9.61 34.25 -4.08
N SER A 82 -9.82 35.51 -4.46
CA SER A 82 -10.99 36.32 -4.06
C SER A 82 -12.31 35.96 -4.75
N TRP A 83 -12.33 34.95 -5.62
CA TRP A 83 -13.52 34.57 -6.39
C TRP A 83 -14.37 33.54 -5.64
N HIS A 84 -15.30 34.04 -4.82
CA HIS A 84 -16.16 33.19 -4.00
C HIS A 84 -17.53 32.89 -4.64
N ASP A 85 -17.95 33.68 -5.63
CA ASP A 85 -19.26 33.58 -6.28
C ASP A 85 -19.18 33.15 -7.75
N GLY A 86 -20.20 32.38 -8.18
CA GLY A 86 -20.33 31.93 -9.57
C GLY A 86 -20.42 33.07 -10.59
N GLU A 87 -20.83 34.27 -10.17
CA GLU A 87 -20.93 35.44 -11.04
C GLU A 87 -19.57 36.00 -11.48
N CYS A 88 -18.52 35.81 -10.67
CA CYS A 88 -17.16 36.26 -10.98
C CYS A 88 -16.61 35.59 -12.25
N PHE A 89 -17.16 34.44 -12.65
CA PHE A 89 -16.72 33.69 -13.82
C PHE A 89 -17.42 34.08 -15.14
N LYS A 90 -18.38 35.02 -15.13
CA LYS A 90 -19.10 35.45 -16.34
C LYS A 90 -18.17 36.07 -17.39
N ASP A 91 -17.26 36.93 -16.95
CA ASP A 91 -16.32 37.66 -17.83
C ASP A 91 -14.90 37.10 -17.81
N PHE A 92 -14.66 36.03 -17.04
CA PHE A 92 -13.34 35.43 -16.89
C PHE A 92 -12.84 34.86 -18.23
N ARG A 93 -11.71 35.39 -18.70
CA ARG A 93 -10.97 34.88 -19.85
C ARG A 93 -9.49 34.80 -19.51
N ALA A 94 -8.96 33.58 -19.53
CA ALA A 94 -7.54 33.32 -19.38
C ALA A 94 -7.08 32.29 -20.41
N LEU A 95 -5.77 32.28 -20.69
CA LEU A 95 -5.11 31.26 -21.49
C LEU A 95 -4.13 30.51 -20.59
N ILE A 96 -4.31 29.20 -20.47
CA ILE A 96 -3.36 28.33 -19.76
C ILE A 96 -2.48 27.65 -20.81
N LYS A 97 -1.16 27.73 -20.63
CA LYS A 97 -0.18 26.92 -21.37
C LYS A 97 0.54 26.02 -20.38
N CYS A 98 0.57 24.72 -20.63
CA CYS A 98 1.25 23.75 -19.77
C CYS A 98 2.05 22.75 -20.60
N GLU A 99 2.84 21.94 -19.90
CA GLU A 99 3.54 20.78 -20.47
C GLU A 99 2.57 19.73 -21.06
N ASP A 100 3.12 18.84 -21.88
CA ASP A 100 2.39 17.66 -22.38
C ASP A 100 2.09 16.67 -21.23
N PRO A 101 0.99 15.88 -21.34
CA PRO A 101 0.66 14.84 -20.37
C PRO A 101 1.85 13.92 -20.07
N ASN A 102 2.13 13.69 -18.79
CA ASN A 102 3.24 12.87 -18.32
C ASN A 102 2.91 12.15 -17.02
N GLU A 103 3.70 11.13 -16.69
CA GLU A 103 3.54 10.29 -15.50
C GLU A 103 4.06 10.92 -14.19
N HIS A 104 4.69 12.10 -14.22
CA HIS A 104 5.33 12.68 -13.05
C HIS A 104 4.34 13.43 -12.14
N ILE A 105 3.86 12.75 -11.09
CA ILE A 105 2.85 13.25 -10.13
C ILE A 105 3.29 14.54 -9.41
N TYR A 106 4.58 14.68 -9.08
CA TYR A 106 5.10 15.83 -8.32
C TYR A 106 5.69 16.95 -9.19
N SER A 107 5.63 16.81 -10.52
CA SER A 107 6.08 17.83 -11.45
C SER A 107 4.88 18.42 -12.15
N PHE A 108 4.84 19.73 -12.30
CA PHE A 108 3.92 20.39 -13.20
C PHE A 108 4.49 21.75 -13.55
N VAL A 109 4.68 22.00 -14.84
CA VAL A 109 5.12 23.30 -15.34
C VAL A 109 4.02 23.87 -16.22
N GLY A 110 3.50 25.01 -15.79
CA GLY A 110 2.49 25.73 -16.56
C GLY A 110 2.59 27.22 -16.39
N THR A 111 1.79 27.93 -17.17
CA THR A 111 1.71 29.37 -17.18
C THR A 111 0.28 29.80 -17.45
N LEU A 112 -0.27 30.61 -16.56
CA LEU A 112 -1.56 31.28 -16.72
C LEU A 112 -1.32 32.68 -17.27
N TYR A 113 -1.95 32.99 -18.40
CA TYR A 113 -2.03 34.34 -18.96
C TYR A 113 -3.41 34.92 -18.65
N TYR A 114 -3.43 35.93 -17.77
CA TYR A 114 -4.65 36.61 -17.32
C TYR A 114 -4.36 38.11 -17.15
N ASP A 115 -5.26 38.98 -17.59
CA ASP A 115 -5.11 40.45 -17.57
C ASP A 115 -3.77 40.96 -18.11
N CYS A 116 -3.30 40.40 -19.23
CA CYS A 116 -2.01 40.71 -19.86
C CYS A 116 -0.78 40.46 -18.98
N GLN A 117 -0.93 39.77 -17.85
CA GLN A 117 0.15 39.33 -16.98
C GLN A 117 0.34 37.81 -17.05
N GLN A 118 1.54 37.37 -16.68
CA GLN A 118 1.95 35.99 -16.70
C GLN A 118 2.19 35.47 -15.28
N TYR A 119 1.50 34.39 -14.91
CA TYR A 119 1.66 33.73 -13.62
C TYR A 119 2.19 32.32 -13.84
N SER A 120 3.29 31.96 -13.17
CA SER A 120 3.83 30.60 -13.21
C SER A 120 2.96 29.66 -12.40
N LEU A 121 2.63 28.50 -12.97
CA LEU A 121 1.93 27.43 -12.29
C LEU A 121 2.93 26.38 -11.83
N SER A 122 2.74 25.89 -10.60
CA SER A 122 3.52 24.81 -9.99
C SER A 122 2.57 23.66 -9.58
N PRO A 123 3.11 22.54 -9.07
CA PRO A 123 2.30 21.47 -8.49
C PRO A 123 1.37 21.91 -7.34
N GLN A 124 1.59 23.10 -6.74
CA GLN A 124 0.76 23.60 -5.63
C GLN A 124 -0.64 24.05 -6.08
N GLN A 125 -0.79 24.43 -7.36
CA GLN A 125 -2.06 24.86 -7.95
C GLN A 125 -2.84 23.72 -8.63
N ILE A 126 -2.26 22.52 -8.74
CA ILE A 126 -2.89 21.39 -9.45
C ILE A 126 -3.51 20.39 -8.48
N LEU A 127 -4.76 20.04 -8.74
CA LEU A 127 -5.55 19.01 -8.07
C LEU A 127 -5.65 17.81 -9.02
N LEU A 128 -5.14 16.65 -8.62
CA LEU A 128 -5.06 15.48 -9.49
C LEU A 128 -6.34 14.65 -9.40
N ARG A 129 -6.69 14.00 -10.50
CA ARG A 129 -7.80 13.04 -10.57
C ARG A 129 -7.71 12.00 -9.44
N ASP A 130 -8.85 11.51 -8.97
CA ASP A 130 -8.98 10.52 -7.90
C ASP A 130 -8.43 10.95 -6.51
N SER A 131 -7.85 12.14 -6.36
CA SER A 131 -7.68 12.76 -5.03
C SER A 131 -9.04 13.24 -4.51
N LYS A 132 -9.17 13.38 -3.19
CA LYS A 132 -10.40 13.79 -2.53
C LYS A 132 -10.26 15.16 -1.86
N LEU A 133 -11.27 16.01 -1.98
CA LEU A 133 -11.30 17.30 -1.30
C LEU A 133 -11.67 17.10 0.19
N LYS A 134 -10.86 17.66 1.09
CA LYS A 134 -11.03 17.56 2.54
C LYS A 134 -10.91 18.94 3.17
N ASN A 135 -11.52 19.14 4.33
CA ASN A 135 -11.44 20.39 5.12
C ASN A 135 -11.64 21.67 4.31
N THR A 136 -12.49 21.62 3.29
CA THR A 136 -12.81 22.75 2.42
C THR A 136 -14.19 22.49 1.84
N ASP A 137 -15.13 23.40 2.08
CA ASP A 137 -16.53 23.20 1.71
C ASP A 137 -16.73 23.06 0.20
N TYR A 138 -16.02 23.87 -0.57
CA TYR A 138 -15.98 23.79 -2.02
C TYR A 138 -14.75 24.49 -2.59
N ILE A 139 -14.36 24.07 -3.79
CA ILE A 139 -13.36 24.73 -4.63
C ILE A 139 -13.93 24.99 -6.02
N PHE A 140 -13.39 26.00 -6.69
CA PHE A 140 -13.56 26.24 -8.12
C PHE A 140 -12.26 25.94 -8.85
N GLY A 141 -12.36 25.26 -9.99
CA GLY A 141 -11.19 24.94 -10.79
C GLY A 141 -11.49 24.76 -12.27
N VAL A 142 -10.44 24.70 -13.08
CA VAL A 142 -10.51 24.47 -14.53
C VAL A 142 -9.89 23.14 -14.88
N VAL A 143 -10.57 22.34 -15.69
CA VAL A 143 -10.07 21.05 -16.17
C VAL A 143 -8.89 21.24 -17.13
N ILE A 144 -7.73 20.66 -16.82
CA ILE A 144 -6.53 20.69 -17.67
C ILE A 144 -6.38 19.39 -18.45
N PHE A 145 -6.41 18.22 -17.78
CA PHE A 145 -6.27 16.92 -18.43
C PHE A 145 -7.47 16.02 -18.13
N THR A 146 -7.92 15.26 -19.11
CA THR A 146 -9.09 14.36 -19.00
C THR A 146 -8.76 12.96 -19.50
N GLY A 147 -9.46 11.94 -18.99
CA GLY A 147 -9.32 10.57 -19.47
C GLY A 147 -7.89 10.04 -19.31
N HIS A 148 -7.32 9.46 -20.37
CA HIS A 148 -5.97 8.90 -20.38
C HIS A 148 -4.87 9.96 -20.24
N ASP A 149 -5.16 11.24 -20.47
CA ASP A 149 -4.16 12.31 -20.32
C ASP A 149 -3.92 12.69 -18.86
N THR A 150 -4.80 12.28 -17.94
CA THR A 150 -4.61 12.53 -16.50
C THR A 150 -3.39 11.79 -15.96
N LYS A 151 -2.67 12.39 -15.02
CA LYS A 151 -1.45 11.80 -14.45
C LYS A 151 -1.71 10.43 -13.82
N VAL A 152 -2.88 10.21 -13.22
CA VAL A 152 -3.29 8.90 -12.68
C VAL A 152 -3.32 7.84 -13.78
N MET A 153 -3.96 8.13 -14.91
CA MET A 153 -4.12 7.16 -16.00
C MET A 153 -2.82 6.96 -16.78
N GLN A 154 -1.96 7.99 -16.88
CA GLN A 154 -0.61 7.84 -17.44
C GLN A 154 0.27 6.91 -16.60
N ASN A 155 0.02 6.84 -15.28
CA ASN A 155 0.65 5.88 -14.38
C ASN A 155 -0.08 4.52 -14.32
N ALA A 156 -1.28 4.41 -14.88
CA ALA A 156 -2.03 3.15 -14.88
C ALA A 156 -1.43 2.19 -15.91
N THR A 157 -1.05 1.00 -15.46
CA THR A 157 -0.52 -0.05 -16.33
C THR A 157 -1.68 -0.97 -16.76
N ASP A 158 -1.79 -1.26 -18.06
CA ASP A 158 -2.79 -2.20 -18.57
C ASP A 158 -2.59 -3.58 -17.93
N PRO A 159 -3.63 -4.18 -17.33
CA PRO A 159 -3.48 -5.47 -16.67
C PRO A 159 -3.11 -6.56 -17.69
N PRO A 160 -2.02 -7.31 -17.45
CA PRO A 160 -1.63 -8.38 -18.35
C PRO A 160 -2.65 -9.53 -18.29
N SER A 161 -2.91 -10.17 -19.43
CA SER A 161 -3.71 -11.39 -19.45
C SER A 161 -2.90 -12.54 -18.83
N LYS A 162 -3.33 -13.01 -17.66
CA LYS A 162 -2.69 -14.13 -16.93
C LYS A 162 -3.27 -15.47 -17.40
N ARG A 163 -2.39 -16.43 -17.67
CA ARG A 163 -2.74 -17.81 -18.07
C ARG A 163 -2.13 -18.82 -17.11
N THR A 164 -2.90 -19.83 -16.71
CA THR A 164 -2.43 -20.83 -15.75
C THR A 164 -1.42 -21.80 -16.33
N LYS A 165 -0.64 -22.42 -15.45
CA LYS A 165 0.25 -23.54 -15.78
C LYS A 165 -0.56 -24.74 -16.24
N ILE A 166 -1.77 -24.94 -15.71
CA ILE A 166 -2.69 -25.99 -16.15
C ILE A 166 -3.10 -25.78 -17.60
N GLU A 167 -3.49 -24.56 -17.99
CA GLU A 167 -3.80 -24.24 -19.38
C GLU A 167 -2.62 -24.52 -20.32
N LYS A 168 -1.42 -24.05 -19.96
CA LYS A 168 -0.20 -24.31 -20.76
C LYS A 168 0.11 -25.80 -20.89
N ARG A 169 -0.12 -26.58 -19.82
CA ARG A 169 0.06 -28.03 -19.82
C ARG A 169 -1.00 -28.73 -20.66
N MET A 170 -2.25 -28.28 -20.60
CA MET A 170 -3.36 -28.78 -21.41
C MET A 170 -3.09 -28.54 -22.90
N ASP A 171 -2.65 -27.35 -23.28
CA ASP A 171 -2.25 -27.04 -24.67
C ASP A 171 -1.17 -28.04 -25.14
N ARG A 172 -0.15 -28.32 -24.30
CA ARG A 172 0.89 -29.32 -24.61
C ARG A 172 0.32 -30.73 -24.80
N ILE A 173 -0.61 -31.15 -23.94
CA ILE A 173 -1.28 -32.46 -24.07
C ILE A 173 -2.09 -32.52 -25.37
N ILE A 174 -2.81 -31.45 -25.71
CA ILE A 174 -3.59 -31.37 -26.95
C ILE A 174 -2.70 -31.46 -28.17
N TYR A 175 -1.56 -30.77 -28.19
CA TYR A 175 -0.59 -30.91 -29.29
C TYR A 175 -0.08 -32.35 -29.45
N VAL A 176 0.16 -33.06 -28.34
CA VAL A 176 0.55 -34.49 -28.36
C VAL A 176 -0.58 -35.36 -28.89
N LEU A 177 -1.82 -35.15 -28.45
CA LEU A 177 -2.99 -35.89 -28.93
C LEU A 177 -3.27 -35.63 -30.41
N PHE A 178 -3.18 -34.38 -30.85
CA PHE A 178 -3.33 -33.97 -32.24
C PHE A 178 -2.24 -34.57 -33.13
N SER A 179 -0.98 -34.56 -32.67
CA SER A 179 0.13 -35.22 -33.38
C SER A 179 -0.08 -36.74 -33.49
N THR A 180 -0.59 -37.37 -32.44
CA THR A 180 -0.92 -38.80 -32.42
C THR A 180 -2.08 -39.12 -33.39
N LEU A 181 -3.11 -38.27 -33.41
CA LEU A 181 -4.26 -38.37 -34.34
C LEU A 181 -3.82 -38.31 -35.81
N ILE A 182 -2.97 -37.34 -36.15
CA ILE A 182 -2.40 -37.22 -37.51
C ILE A 182 -1.59 -38.46 -37.83
N SER A 183 -0.76 -38.93 -36.89
CA SER A 183 0.10 -40.09 -37.10
C SER A 183 -0.70 -41.37 -37.37
N ILE A 184 -1.73 -41.66 -36.56
CA ILE A 184 -2.59 -42.85 -36.74
C ILE A 184 -3.35 -42.76 -38.07
N SER A 185 -3.92 -41.60 -38.40
CA SER A 185 -4.65 -41.39 -39.65
C SER A 185 -3.74 -41.55 -40.87
N PHE A 186 -2.51 -41.05 -40.80
CA PHE A 186 -1.52 -41.15 -41.88
C PHE A 186 -1.00 -42.58 -42.05
N ILE A 187 -0.67 -43.27 -40.95
CA ILE A 187 -0.23 -44.68 -40.99
C ILE A 187 -1.34 -45.57 -41.55
N GLY A 188 -2.59 -45.40 -41.08
CA GLY A 188 -3.74 -46.14 -41.60
C GLY A 188 -3.98 -45.87 -43.09
N SER A 189 -3.92 -44.60 -43.50
CA SER A 189 -3.99 -44.19 -44.91
C SER A 189 -2.90 -44.81 -45.77
N PHE A 190 -1.66 -44.88 -45.26
CA PHE A 190 -0.54 -45.48 -45.97
C PHE A 190 -0.72 -46.99 -46.19
N PHE A 191 -1.12 -47.74 -45.16
CA PHE A 191 -1.40 -49.17 -45.27
C PHE A 191 -2.57 -49.47 -46.22
N ILE A 192 -3.64 -48.69 -46.13
CA ILE A 192 -4.80 -48.85 -47.02
C ILE A 192 -4.46 -48.46 -48.45
N GLY A 193 -3.65 -47.42 -48.68
CA GLY A 193 -3.16 -47.09 -50.02
C GLY A 193 -2.36 -48.24 -50.67
N ILE A 194 -1.53 -48.94 -49.88
CA ILE A 194 -0.78 -50.11 -50.35
C ILE A 194 -1.74 -51.28 -50.64
N GLU A 195 -2.68 -51.54 -49.74
CA GLU A 195 -3.62 -52.65 -49.85
C GLU A 195 -4.59 -52.48 -51.03
N THR A 196 -5.15 -51.28 -51.20
CA THR A 196 -6.01 -50.90 -52.34
C THR A 196 -5.26 -51.02 -53.68
N LYS A 197 -3.95 -50.77 -53.71
CA LYS A 197 -3.13 -50.99 -54.91
C LYS A 197 -2.95 -52.48 -55.24
N LYS A 198 -2.88 -53.34 -54.22
CA LYS A 198 -2.72 -54.80 -54.38
C LYS A 198 -4.01 -55.51 -54.79
N ASP A 199 -5.17 -54.88 -54.63
CA ASP A 199 -6.47 -55.45 -55.00
C ASP A 199 -6.68 -55.60 -56.52
N ILE A 200 -5.82 -54.99 -57.35
CA ILE A 200 -5.73 -55.26 -58.79
C ILE A 200 -4.58 -56.25 -59.03
N SER A 201 -4.91 -57.51 -59.29
CA SER A 201 -3.94 -58.53 -59.71
C SER A 201 -4.39 -59.19 -61.01
N GLY A 202 -3.61 -59.04 -62.08
CA GLY A 202 -3.88 -59.68 -63.38
C GLY A 202 -5.13 -59.18 -64.13
N GLY A 203 -5.66 -57.99 -63.80
CA GLY A 203 -6.82 -57.41 -64.47
C GLY A 203 -8.18 -57.75 -63.86
N ASN A 204 -8.22 -58.63 -62.85
CA ASN A 204 -9.40 -58.95 -62.07
C ASN A 204 -9.28 -58.39 -60.64
N TYR A 205 -10.38 -57.87 -60.11
CA TYR A 205 -10.45 -57.42 -58.73
C TYR A 205 -10.53 -58.62 -57.79
N THR A 206 -9.63 -58.67 -56.80
CA THR A 206 -9.55 -59.78 -55.83
C THR A 206 -10.76 -59.81 -54.88
N ARG A 207 -11.26 -58.63 -54.45
CA ARG A 207 -12.43 -58.47 -53.58
C ARG A 207 -13.71 -58.18 -54.37
N TRP A 208 -14.17 -59.17 -55.15
CA TRP A 208 -15.34 -59.06 -56.05
C TRP A 208 -16.65 -58.64 -55.34
N TYR A 209 -16.81 -58.95 -54.05
CA TYR A 209 -18.00 -58.61 -53.26
C TYR A 209 -18.11 -57.12 -52.89
N LEU A 210 -17.04 -56.33 -53.05
CA LEU A 210 -17.03 -54.88 -52.82
C LEU A 210 -17.51 -54.06 -54.04
N GLN A 211 -17.97 -54.74 -55.11
CA GLN A 211 -18.47 -54.13 -56.36
C GLN A 211 -17.57 -52.99 -56.89
N PRO A 212 -16.29 -53.28 -57.20
CA PRO A 212 -15.32 -52.30 -57.69
C PRO A 212 -15.61 -51.73 -59.10
N ASP A 213 -16.75 -52.07 -59.71
CA ASP A 213 -17.24 -51.52 -60.97
C ASP A 213 -18.14 -50.28 -60.75
N GLU A 214 -18.69 -50.11 -59.54
CA GLU A 214 -19.46 -48.93 -59.08
C GLU A 214 -18.74 -48.24 -57.90
N THR A 215 -17.44 -48.00 -58.01
CA THR A 215 -16.65 -47.47 -56.88
C THR A 215 -17.02 -46.04 -56.52
N THR A 216 -17.35 -45.82 -55.26
CA THR A 216 -17.33 -44.48 -54.67
C THR A 216 -15.89 -43.98 -54.56
N VAL A 217 -15.68 -42.65 -54.58
CA VAL A 217 -14.35 -42.00 -54.53
C VAL A 217 -13.50 -42.45 -53.33
N PHE A 218 -14.13 -43.03 -52.30
CA PHE A 218 -13.49 -43.53 -51.08
C PHE A 218 -12.70 -44.85 -51.28
N PHE A 219 -13.08 -45.69 -52.24
CA PHE A 219 -12.41 -46.96 -52.54
C PHE A 219 -12.29 -47.17 -54.05
N ASP A 220 -11.27 -46.58 -54.67
CA ASP A 220 -10.96 -46.73 -56.10
C ASP A 220 -9.56 -47.38 -56.26
N PRO A 221 -9.49 -48.67 -56.61
CA PRO A 221 -8.24 -49.37 -56.87
C PRO A 221 -7.40 -48.79 -58.03
N ARG A 222 -8.01 -48.04 -58.95
CA ARG A 222 -7.31 -47.37 -60.08
C ARG A 222 -6.63 -46.08 -59.63
N ARG A 223 -7.06 -45.47 -58.53
CA ARG A 223 -6.51 -44.23 -57.96
C ARG A 223 -6.19 -44.40 -56.46
N PRO A 224 -5.21 -45.27 -56.12
CA PRO A 224 -4.92 -45.63 -54.72
C PRO A 224 -4.47 -44.43 -53.88
N ALA A 225 -3.80 -43.43 -54.47
CA ALA A 225 -3.41 -42.21 -53.78
C ALA A 225 -4.61 -41.35 -53.35
N ILE A 226 -5.66 -41.29 -54.17
CA ILE A 226 -6.89 -40.54 -53.87
C ILE A 226 -7.69 -41.26 -52.78
N SER A 227 -7.83 -42.58 -52.89
CA SER A 227 -8.46 -43.40 -51.85
C SER A 227 -7.72 -43.31 -50.51
N ALA A 228 -6.38 -43.34 -50.51
CA ALA A 228 -5.57 -43.12 -49.32
C ALA A 228 -5.80 -41.71 -48.72
N PHE A 229 -5.85 -40.67 -49.54
CA PHE A 229 -6.11 -39.30 -49.08
C PHE A 229 -7.49 -39.17 -48.41
N PHE A 230 -8.55 -39.68 -49.04
CA PHE A 230 -9.88 -39.69 -48.43
C PHE A 230 -9.94 -40.55 -47.18
N HIS A 231 -9.24 -41.69 -47.15
CA HIS A 231 -9.11 -42.49 -45.94
C HIS A 231 -8.39 -41.72 -44.81
N CYS A 232 -7.39 -40.91 -45.14
CA CYS A 232 -6.74 -40.03 -44.15
C CYS A 232 -7.75 -39.03 -43.57
N LEU A 233 -8.56 -38.40 -44.42
CA LEU A 233 -9.61 -37.46 -43.98
C LEU A 233 -10.69 -38.16 -43.14
N THR A 234 -11.12 -39.37 -43.54
CA THR A 234 -12.06 -40.20 -42.77
C THR A 234 -11.47 -40.62 -41.43
N GLY A 235 -10.18 -40.99 -41.37
CA GLY A 235 -9.47 -41.31 -40.14
C GLY A 235 -9.41 -40.13 -39.18
N LEU A 236 -9.12 -38.92 -39.71
CA LEU A 236 -9.11 -37.69 -38.92
C LEU A 236 -10.50 -37.39 -38.32
N MET A 237 -11.57 -37.60 -39.09
CA MET A 237 -12.94 -37.44 -38.60
C MET A 237 -13.31 -38.51 -37.57
N LEU A 238 -13.03 -39.78 -37.86
CA LEU A 238 -13.39 -40.91 -37.02
C LEU A 238 -12.70 -40.83 -35.66
N TYR A 239 -11.41 -40.52 -35.63
CA TYR A 239 -10.62 -40.42 -34.41
C TYR A 239 -10.63 -39.00 -33.81
N GLY A 240 -11.43 -38.07 -34.33
CA GLY A 240 -11.53 -36.70 -33.83
C GLY A 240 -11.94 -36.59 -32.36
N TYR A 241 -12.60 -37.61 -31.81
CA TYR A 241 -12.95 -37.69 -30.38
C TYR A 241 -11.72 -37.82 -29.45
N LEU A 242 -10.53 -38.13 -29.98
CA LEU A 242 -9.28 -38.13 -29.20
C LEU A 242 -8.93 -36.76 -28.63
N ILE A 243 -9.46 -35.68 -29.22
CA ILE A 243 -9.33 -34.31 -28.71
C ILE A 243 -10.63 -33.99 -27.96
N PRO A 244 -10.66 -34.11 -26.62
CA PRO A 244 -11.89 -33.97 -25.87
C PRO A 244 -12.29 -32.49 -25.76
N ILE A 245 -13.16 -32.02 -26.66
CA ILE A 245 -13.71 -30.66 -26.63
C ILE A 245 -14.43 -30.39 -25.28
N SER A 246 -15.02 -31.42 -24.69
CA SER A 246 -15.67 -31.36 -23.38
C SER A 246 -14.72 -31.04 -22.22
N LEU A 247 -13.41 -31.28 -22.36
CA LEU A 247 -12.43 -31.03 -21.30
C LEU A 247 -12.35 -29.53 -20.97
N TYR A 248 -12.27 -28.66 -21.98
CA TYR A 248 -12.21 -27.21 -21.79
C TYR A 248 -13.45 -26.70 -21.07
N ILE A 249 -14.64 -27.05 -21.57
CA ILE A 249 -15.92 -26.60 -21.01
C ILE A 249 -16.06 -27.08 -19.56
N SER A 250 -15.68 -28.32 -19.28
CA SER A 250 -15.78 -28.88 -17.92
C SER A 250 -14.86 -28.14 -16.94
N ILE A 251 -13.64 -27.82 -17.34
CA ILE A 251 -12.69 -27.06 -16.52
C ILE A 251 -13.18 -25.63 -16.29
N GLU A 252 -13.67 -24.95 -17.33
CA GLU A 252 -14.22 -23.60 -17.20
C GLU A 252 -15.44 -23.55 -16.28
N ILE A 253 -16.34 -24.53 -16.36
CA ILE A 253 -17.47 -24.63 -15.41
C ILE A 253 -16.95 -24.83 -13.98
N CYS A 254 -15.95 -25.70 -13.77
CA CYS A 254 -15.36 -25.90 -12.44
C CYS A 254 -14.74 -24.61 -11.89
N LYS A 255 -13.99 -23.88 -12.72
CA LYS A 255 -13.38 -22.59 -12.38
C LYS A 255 -14.42 -21.55 -11.97
N VAL A 256 -15.50 -21.41 -12.75
CA VAL A 256 -16.60 -20.48 -12.41
C VAL A 256 -17.26 -20.87 -11.09
N LEU A 257 -17.58 -22.15 -10.90
CA LEU A 257 -18.17 -22.62 -9.63
C LEU A 257 -17.24 -22.38 -8.43
N GLN A 258 -15.94 -22.59 -8.58
CA GLN A 258 -14.95 -22.29 -7.54
C GLN A 258 -14.92 -20.79 -7.19
N SER A 259 -14.97 -19.90 -8.18
CA SER A 259 -15.05 -18.45 -7.92
C SER A 259 -16.32 -18.06 -7.17
N ILE A 260 -17.46 -18.68 -7.48
CA ILE A 260 -18.72 -18.46 -6.75
C ILE A 260 -18.59 -18.91 -5.29
N PHE A 261 -17.95 -20.06 -5.04
CA PHE A 261 -17.73 -20.53 -3.67
C PHE A 261 -16.79 -19.63 -2.87
N ILE A 262 -15.73 -19.10 -3.49
CA ILE A 262 -14.86 -18.11 -2.86
C ILE A 262 -15.67 -16.85 -2.47
N ASN A 263 -16.52 -16.38 -3.38
CA ASN A 263 -17.32 -15.17 -3.15
C ASN A 263 -18.42 -15.33 -2.08
N GLN A 264 -18.83 -16.57 -1.81
CA GLN A 264 -19.89 -16.89 -0.84
C GLN A 264 -19.35 -17.38 0.51
N ASP A 265 -18.02 -17.43 0.68
CA ASP A 265 -17.42 -17.92 1.92
C ASP A 265 -17.57 -16.90 3.07
N GLN A 266 -18.42 -17.24 4.03
CA GLN A 266 -18.66 -16.44 5.23
C GLN A 266 -17.42 -16.32 6.12
N ALA A 267 -16.47 -17.27 6.04
CA ALA A 267 -15.24 -17.20 6.83
C ALA A 267 -14.25 -16.15 6.29
N MET A 268 -14.45 -15.68 5.06
CA MET A 268 -13.66 -14.62 4.42
C MET A 268 -14.46 -13.31 4.28
N TYR A 269 -15.53 -13.16 5.07
CA TYR A 269 -16.29 -11.91 5.19
C TYR A 269 -15.79 -11.12 6.40
N ASP A 270 -15.55 -9.83 6.19
CA ASP A 270 -15.18 -8.91 7.26
C ASP A 270 -16.38 -8.08 7.71
N GLU A 271 -16.76 -8.23 8.98
CA GLU A 271 -17.88 -7.52 9.60
C GLU A 271 -17.60 -6.03 9.79
N GLU A 272 -16.34 -5.62 10.01
CA GLU A 272 -15.99 -4.21 10.27
C GLU A 272 -16.10 -3.35 9.01
N THR A 273 -15.71 -3.89 7.86
CA THR A 273 -15.75 -3.17 6.58
C THR A 273 -16.94 -3.53 5.68
N ASP A 274 -17.77 -4.49 6.09
CA ASP A 274 -18.88 -5.06 5.31
C ASP A 274 -18.44 -5.50 3.90
N ARG A 275 -17.32 -6.24 3.84
CA ARG A 275 -16.71 -6.66 2.57
C ARG A 275 -16.44 -8.17 2.55
N PRO A 276 -17.04 -8.92 1.60
CA PRO A 276 -16.66 -10.31 1.35
C PRO A 276 -15.38 -10.41 0.52
N ALA A 277 -14.74 -11.57 0.55
CA ALA A 277 -13.76 -11.92 -0.47
C ALA A 277 -14.41 -11.97 -1.87
N HIS A 278 -13.69 -11.49 -2.89
CA HIS A 278 -14.17 -11.45 -4.26
C HIS A 278 -13.11 -11.94 -5.24
N ALA A 279 -13.34 -13.09 -5.87
CA ALA A 279 -12.61 -13.58 -7.03
C ALA A 279 -13.03 -12.77 -8.26
N ARG A 280 -12.14 -11.92 -8.76
CA ARG A 280 -12.37 -11.06 -9.94
C ARG A 280 -12.07 -11.80 -11.23
N THR A 281 -11.14 -12.75 -11.19
CA THR A 281 -10.82 -13.64 -12.31
C THR A 281 -11.17 -15.08 -11.93
N SER A 282 -11.91 -15.77 -12.82
CA SER A 282 -12.25 -17.20 -12.63
C SER A 282 -11.10 -18.14 -12.95
N ASN A 283 -10.12 -17.66 -13.73
CA ASN A 283 -9.15 -18.55 -14.38
C ASN A 283 -7.99 -18.98 -13.49
N LEU A 284 -7.77 -18.33 -12.35
CA LEU A 284 -6.57 -18.50 -11.52
C LEU A 284 -6.82 -19.28 -10.22
N ASN A 285 -8.03 -19.78 -10.01
CA ASN A 285 -8.43 -20.43 -8.75
C ASN A 285 -7.52 -21.62 -8.38
N GLU A 286 -7.10 -22.41 -9.37
CA GLU A 286 -6.19 -23.54 -9.16
C GLU A 286 -4.75 -23.16 -8.79
N GLU A 287 -4.30 -21.96 -9.16
CA GLU A 287 -2.92 -21.50 -8.92
C GLU A 287 -2.74 -21.09 -7.45
N LEU A 288 -3.82 -20.73 -6.75
CA LEU A 288 -3.78 -20.42 -5.32
C LEU A 288 -3.21 -21.58 -4.49
N GLY A 289 -3.44 -22.82 -4.93
CA GLY A 289 -2.88 -24.02 -4.29
C GLY A 289 -1.41 -24.31 -4.62
N GLN A 290 -0.80 -23.56 -5.54
CA GLN A 290 0.58 -23.77 -6.03
C GLN A 290 1.54 -22.66 -5.61
N VAL A 291 1.07 -21.67 -4.84
CA VAL A 291 1.87 -20.52 -4.41
C VAL A 291 3.09 -20.97 -3.62
N HIS A 292 4.27 -20.52 -4.05
CA HIS A 292 5.54 -20.79 -3.38
C HIS A 292 6.08 -19.57 -2.65
N THR A 293 5.96 -18.39 -3.28
CA THR A 293 6.49 -17.13 -2.73
C THR A 293 5.38 -16.09 -2.72
N ILE A 294 5.17 -15.45 -1.56
CA ILE A 294 4.28 -14.31 -1.38
C ILE A 294 5.13 -13.04 -1.31
N LEU A 295 4.86 -12.07 -2.16
CA LEU A 295 5.41 -10.72 -2.10
C LEU A 295 4.35 -9.80 -1.52
N SER A 296 4.65 -9.15 -0.41
CA SER A 296 3.70 -8.33 0.34
C SER A 296 4.20 -6.91 0.46
N ASP A 297 3.31 -5.93 0.30
CA ASP A 297 3.59 -4.61 0.84
C ASP A 297 3.48 -4.62 2.38
N LYS A 298 4.01 -3.58 3.02
CA LYS A 298 4.02 -3.40 4.46
C LYS A 298 2.89 -2.48 4.92
N THR A 299 2.78 -1.29 4.34
CA THR A 299 1.81 -0.27 4.78
C THR A 299 0.45 -0.67 4.25
N GLY A 300 -0.60 -0.56 5.07
CA GLY A 300 -1.97 -0.85 4.64
C GLY A 300 -2.29 -2.33 4.36
N THR A 301 -1.26 -3.16 4.17
CA THR A 301 -1.35 -4.61 3.95
C THR A 301 -1.00 -5.42 5.20
N LEU A 302 0.21 -5.27 5.74
CA LEU A 302 0.57 -5.92 7.02
C LEU A 302 0.16 -5.06 8.21
N THR A 303 0.17 -3.73 8.03
CA THR A 303 -0.27 -2.77 9.03
C THR A 303 -1.61 -2.15 8.65
N CYS A 304 -2.35 -1.65 9.63
CA CYS A 304 -3.60 -0.93 9.42
C CYS A 304 -3.38 0.54 9.03
N ASN A 305 -2.12 0.98 8.87
CA ASN A 305 -1.74 2.38 8.75
C ASN A 305 -2.41 3.26 9.84
N SER A 306 -2.45 2.72 11.07
CA SER A 306 -3.09 3.31 12.23
C SER A 306 -2.11 3.30 13.39
N MET A 307 -1.65 4.48 13.77
CA MET A 307 -0.67 4.67 14.82
C MET A 307 -1.36 4.70 16.18
N GLU A 308 -0.87 3.91 17.13
CA GLU A 308 -1.39 3.87 18.50
C GLU A 308 -0.28 4.18 19.50
N ILE A 309 -0.54 5.06 20.45
CA ILE A 309 0.36 5.23 21.60
C ILE A 309 0.15 4.04 22.53
N VAL A 310 1.25 3.39 22.93
CA VAL A 310 1.19 2.18 23.78
C VAL A 310 1.86 2.41 25.12
N LYS A 311 3.03 3.07 25.11
CA LYS A 311 3.85 3.32 26.30
C LYS A 311 4.48 4.70 26.22
N CYS A 312 4.85 5.27 27.37
CA CYS A 312 5.66 6.48 27.42
C CYS A 312 6.61 6.42 28.62
N SER A 313 7.77 7.08 28.51
CA SER A 313 8.72 7.25 29.60
C SER A 313 8.77 8.72 29.95
N ILE A 314 8.29 9.12 31.12
CA ILE A 314 8.26 10.52 31.57
C ILE A 314 9.18 10.65 32.78
N ALA A 315 10.14 11.57 32.70
CA ALA A 315 11.11 11.88 33.74
C ALA A 315 11.78 10.62 34.36
N GLY A 316 12.09 9.64 33.51
CA GLY A 316 12.76 8.39 33.87
C GLY A 316 11.86 7.30 34.43
N THR A 317 10.53 7.46 34.38
CA THR A 317 9.55 6.45 34.80
C THR A 317 8.75 5.97 33.58
N ALA A 318 8.66 4.65 33.38
CA ALA A 318 7.86 4.06 32.31
C ALA A 318 6.38 3.94 32.71
N TYR A 319 5.49 4.33 31.80
CA TYR A 319 4.04 4.26 31.92
C TYR A 319 3.42 3.53 30.71
N GLY A 320 2.27 2.92 30.92
CA GLY A 320 1.49 2.20 29.92
C GLY A 320 1.52 0.68 30.13
N ARG A 321 0.35 0.10 30.35
CA ARG A 321 0.11 -1.36 30.42
C ARG A 321 -0.49 -1.93 29.12
N GLY A 322 -0.60 -1.12 28.07
CA GLY A 322 -1.08 -1.58 26.75
C GLY A 322 -0.21 -2.73 26.23
N MET A 323 -0.88 -3.79 25.76
CA MET A 323 -0.24 -4.97 25.17
C MET A 323 -0.39 -4.91 23.65
N THR A 324 0.69 -5.18 22.93
CA THR A 324 0.67 -5.19 21.46
C THR A 324 0.24 -6.54 20.89
N GLU A 325 -0.25 -6.60 19.63
CA GLU A 325 -0.61 -7.88 18.99
C GLU A 325 0.57 -8.88 19.00
N VAL A 326 1.79 -8.36 18.89
CA VAL A 326 3.03 -9.12 18.93
C VAL A 326 3.28 -9.68 20.33
N GLU A 327 3.13 -8.86 21.37
CA GLU A 327 3.29 -9.28 22.76
C GLU A 327 2.27 -10.37 23.12
N ILE A 328 1.02 -10.21 22.65
CA ILE A 328 -0.04 -11.22 22.77
C ILE A 328 0.35 -12.52 22.05
N ALA A 329 0.83 -12.44 20.81
CA ALA A 329 1.24 -13.60 20.03
C ALA A 329 2.44 -14.34 20.64
N LEU A 330 3.42 -13.60 21.17
CA LEU A 330 4.60 -14.15 21.85
C LEU A 330 4.25 -14.79 23.20
N ALA A 331 3.40 -14.15 24.00
CA ALA A 331 2.92 -14.71 25.27
C ALA A 331 2.16 -16.02 25.05
N ARG A 332 1.28 -16.07 24.03
CA ARG A 332 0.59 -17.31 23.60
C ARG A 332 1.58 -18.40 23.19
N LYS A 333 2.66 -18.06 22.47
CA LYS A 333 3.73 -19.01 22.10
C LYS A 333 4.51 -19.54 23.31
N ARG A 334 4.69 -18.72 24.36
CA ARG A 334 5.36 -19.11 25.61
C ARG A 334 4.46 -19.95 26.54
N GLY A 335 3.19 -20.15 26.19
CA GLY A 335 2.23 -20.85 27.04
C GLY A 335 1.84 -20.06 28.29
N GLU A 336 2.11 -18.75 28.30
CA GLU A 336 1.68 -17.86 29.39
C GLU A 336 0.16 -17.71 29.28
N GLN A 337 -0.56 -18.00 30.37
CA GLN A 337 -1.96 -17.64 30.49
C GLN A 337 -2.04 -16.12 30.53
N LEU A 338 -2.35 -15.52 29.39
CA LEU A 338 -2.83 -14.16 29.35
C LEU A 338 -4.15 -14.18 30.14
N THR A 339 -4.15 -13.62 31.34
CA THR A 339 -5.38 -12.99 31.84
C THR A 339 -5.76 -12.00 30.74
N GLU A 340 -6.79 -12.32 29.95
CA GLU A 340 -7.56 -11.26 29.32
C GLU A 340 -7.77 -10.19 30.39
N PRO A 341 -7.58 -8.90 30.11
CA PRO A 341 -7.97 -7.90 31.08
C PRO A 341 -9.41 -8.25 31.41
N THR A 342 -9.64 -8.74 32.64
CA THR A 342 -10.98 -8.86 33.19
C THR A 342 -11.63 -7.54 32.86
N PRO A 343 -12.78 -7.50 32.16
CA PRO A 343 -13.53 -6.26 32.14
C PRO A 343 -13.69 -5.90 33.61
N ILE A 344 -13.00 -4.84 34.03
CA ILE A 344 -13.17 -4.31 35.37
C ILE A 344 -14.57 -3.72 35.30
N ASP A 345 -15.55 -4.57 35.59
CA ASP A 345 -16.88 -4.20 36.02
C ASP A 345 -16.67 -3.22 37.18
N GLU A 346 -16.70 -1.91 36.87
CA GLU A 346 -17.19 -0.79 37.71
C GLU A 346 -16.70 0.60 37.26
N PHE A 347 -15.89 0.75 36.21
CA PHE A 347 -15.68 2.07 35.57
C PHE A 347 -16.04 2.03 34.08
N GLU A 348 -17.32 2.31 33.83
CA GLU A 348 -17.98 2.72 32.58
C GLU A 348 -17.34 2.35 31.23
N SER A 349 -18.14 1.64 30.43
CA SER A 349 -18.16 1.52 28.97
C SER A 349 -17.52 2.65 28.14
N LYS A 350 -16.20 2.84 28.18
CA LYS A 350 -15.52 3.73 27.24
C LYS A 350 -15.34 3.01 25.91
N ARG A 351 -16.00 3.53 24.88
CA ARG A 351 -15.74 3.24 23.46
C ARG A 351 -14.23 3.12 23.22
N SER A 352 -13.78 2.08 22.51
CA SER A 352 -12.38 2.03 22.07
C SER A 352 -12.12 3.25 21.18
N VAL A 353 -11.24 4.15 21.62
CA VAL A 353 -10.88 5.35 20.85
C VAL A 353 -9.87 4.94 19.80
N LYS A 354 -10.18 5.18 18.51
CA LYS A 354 -9.26 4.90 17.40
C LYS A 354 -7.95 5.66 17.61
N GLY A 355 -6.81 4.97 17.53
CA GLY A 355 -5.49 5.56 17.73
C GLY A 355 -5.00 5.60 19.19
N PHE A 356 -5.72 4.99 20.14
CA PHE A 356 -5.36 5.02 21.55
C PHE A 356 -5.35 3.63 22.20
N ASN A 357 -4.15 3.14 22.56
CA ASN A 357 -3.94 1.86 23.24
C ASN A 357 -2.99 2.03 24.44
N PHE A 358 -3.22 3.09 25.21
CA PHE A 358 -2.42 3.42 26.38
C PHE A 358 -3.33 3.47 27.61
N TRP A 359 -3.02 2.65 28.61
CA TRP A 359 -3.74 2.62 29.89
C TRP A 359 -2.76 2.54 31.04
N ASP A 360 -2.83 3.50 31.97
CA ASP A 360 -2.05 3.48 33.20
C ASP A 360 -2.81 4.25 34.30
N GLU A 361 -3.21 3.53 35.35
CA GLU A 361 -3.97 4.07 36.48
C GLU A 361 -3.26 5.27 37.12
N ARG A 362 -1.92 5.34 37.08
CA ARG A 362 -1.13 6.36 37.76
C ARG A 362 -1.28 7.77 37.17
N ILE A 363 -1.62 7.88 35.90
CA ILE A 363 -1.69 9.16 35.18
C ILE A 363 -3.07 9.49 34.63
N MET A 364 -3.91 8.48 34.39
CA MET A 364 -5.26 8.65 33.86
C MET A 364 -6.22 9.33 34.83
N ASN A 365 -7.33 9.85 34.31
CA ASN A 365 -8.43 10.42 35.09
C ASN A 365 -7.98 11.50 36.10
N GLY A 366 -6.99 12.33 35.72
CA GLY A 366 -6.46 13.39 36.58
C GLY A 366 -5.54 12.91 37.71
N GLN A 367 -5.22 11.62 37.81
CA GLN A 367 -4.33 11.09 38.86
C GLN A 367 -2.87 11.53 38.68
N TRP A 368 -2.49 12.03 37.50
CA TRP A 368 -1.15 12.57 37.26
C TRP A 368 -0.76 13.72 38.21
N VAL A 369 -1.73 14.44 38.79
CA VAL A 369 -1.50 15.52 39.77
C VAL A 369 -0.93 15.00 41.09
N LEU A 370 -1.16 13.73 41.42
CA LEU A 370 -0.69 13.07 42.65
C LEU A 370 0.74 12.53 42.54
N GLN A 371 1.33 12.51 41.34
CA GLN A 371 2.66 11.97 41.11
C GLN A 371 3.75 12.95 41.57
N GLU A 372 4.88 12.41 42.06
CA GLU A 372 6.02 13.23 42.53
C GLU A 372 6.56 14.18 41.44
N GLN A 373 6.49 13.74 40.18
CA GLN A 373 6.98 14.49 39.02
C GLN A 373 5.84 15.16 38.21
N LYS A 374 4.78 15.63 38.88
CA LYS A 374 3.61 16.26 38.22
C LYS A 374 3.97 17.39 37.24
N ASP A 375 4.96 18.22 37.56
CA ASP A 375 5.38 19.35 36.70
C ASP A 375 6.02 18.86 35.38
N ALA A 376 6.73 17.73 35.41
CA ALA A 376 7.32 17.13 34.23
C ALA A 376 6.26 16.43 33.37
N ILE A 377 5.28 15.79 34.02
CA ILE A 377 4.13 15.15 33.33
C ILE A 377 3.27 16.21 32.63
N GLN A 378 2.95 17.32 33.31
CA GLN A 378 2.17 18.41 32.72
C GLN A 378 2.88 18.99 31.49
N LYS A 379 4.18 19.33 31.60
CA LYS A 379 4.97 19.84 30.47
C LYS A 379 5.08 18.83 29.33
N PHE A 380 5.18 17.54 29.64
CA PHE A 380 5.23 16.49 28.63
C PHE A 380 3.95 16.46 27.79
N PHE A 381 2.78 16.49 28.43
CA PHE A 381 1.51 16.53 27.70
C PHE A 381 1.24 17.88 27.02
N TRP A 382 1.76 19.01 27.54
CA TRP A 382 1.77 20.27 26.79
C TRP A 382 2.53 20.16 25.47
N VAL A 383 3.67 19.48 25.43
CA VAL A 383 4.41 19.25 24.17
C VAL A 383 3.53 18.47 23.20
N LEU A 384 2.88 17.39 23.65
CA LEU A 384 2.01 16.58 22.78
C LEU A 384 0.77 17.36 22.30
N ALA A 385 0.18 18.20 23.15
CA ALA A 385 -1.05 18.95 22.87
C ALA A 385 -0.84 20.29 22.13
N THR A 386 0.39 20.78 21.97
CA THR A 386 0.66 22.08 21.31
C THR A 386 1.66 21.98 20.16
N CYS A 387 2.62 21.06 20.22
CA CYS A 387 3.63 20.87 19.19
C CYS A 387 3.13 19.92 18.09
N HIS A 388 2.10 20.33 17.35
CA HIS A 388 1.54 19.62 16.19
C HIS A 388 0.98 20.63 15.19
N THR A 389 0.54 20.19 14.01
CA THR A 389 -0.23 20.97 13.03
C THR A 389 -1.70 20.56 12.95
N ALA A 390 -2.14 19.60 13.77
CA ALA A 390 -3.52 19.11 13.80
C ALA A 390 -4.57 20.22 13.97
N VAL A 391 -5.71 20.03 13.30
CA VAL A 391 -6.89 20.90 13.27
C VAL A 391 -8.05 20.19 13.96
N PRO A 392 -8.77 20.86 14.88
CA PRO A 392 -9.96 20.31 15.51
C PRO A 392 -11.20 20.60 14.66
N GLU A 393 -11.99 19.58 14.35
CA GLU A 393 -13.32 19.68 13.77
C GLU A 393 -14.35 19.36 14.85
N ILE A 394 -15.27 20.31 15.10
CA ILE A 394 -16.34 20.15 16.08
C ILE A 394 -17.53 19.55 15.35
N MET A 395 -17.92 18.32 15.71
CA MET A 395 -19.11 17.69 15.17
C MET A 395 -20.38 18.33 15.75
N ASP A 396 -21.50 18.16 15.04
CA ASP A 396 -22.84 18.57 15.51
C ASP A 396 -23.22 17.91 16.86
N SER A 397 -22.60 16.78 17.21
CA SER A 397 -22.74 16.08 18.48
C SER A 397 -22.02 16.75 19.66
N GLY A 398 -21.18 17.76 19.40
CA GLY A 398 -20.27 18.38 20.38
C GLY A 398 -18.96 17.62 20.61
N GLU A 399 -18.74 16.49 19.94
CA GLU A 399 -17.48 15.75 19.98
C GLU A 399 -16.42 16.42 19.09
N ILE A 400 -15.19 16.55 19.59
CA ILE A 400 -14.06 17.11 18.82
C ILE A 400 -13.31 15.96 18.15
N ILE A 401 -13.32 15.96 16.82
CA ILE A 401 -12.47 15.11 15.99
C ILE A 401 -11.23 15.89 15.61
N TYR A 402 -10.08 15.23 15.61
CA TYR A 402 -8.83 15.83 15.18
C TYR A 402 -8.46 15.29 13.81
N GLU A 403 -8.01 16.18 12.94
CA GLU A 403 -7.35 15.83 11.69
C GLU A 403 -5.94 16.38 11.70
N ALA A 404 -4.96 15.62 11.23
CA ALA A 404 -3.55 16.00 11.26
C ALA A 404 -2.83 15.66 9.96
N GLU A 405 -1.73 16.35 9.70
CA GLU A 405 -0.88 16.08 8.54
C GLU A 405 -0.21 14.72 8.63
N SER A 406 -0.06 14.12 9.81
CA SER A 406 0.42 12.73 9.92
C SER A 406 -0.31 11.96 11.02
N PRO A 407 -0.46 10.64 10.87
CA PRO A 407 -1.12 9.80 11.86
C PRO A 407 -0.41 9.85 13.22
N ASP A 408 0.92 9.99 13.24
CA ASP A 408 1.72 10.14 14.46
C ASP A 408 1.26 11.35 15.30
N GLU A 409 1.02 12.49 14.65
CA GLU A 409 0.56 13.69 15.34
C GLU A 409 -0.85 13.54 15.87
N LEU A 410 -1.73 12.93 15.06
CA LEU A 410 -3.09 12.64 15.46
C LEU A 410 -3.11 11.80 16.74
N THR A 411 -2.31 10.73 16.79
CA THR A 411 -2.15 9.87 17.97
C THR A 411 -1.69 10.66 19.20
N PHE A 412 -0.75 11.61 19.05
CA PHE A 412 -0.29 12.42 20.18
C PHE A 412 -1.36 13.35 20.74
N VAL A 413 -2.16 13.98 19.86
CA VAL A 413 -3.25 14.87 20.28
C VAL A 413 -4.38 14.08 20.96
N ILE A 414 -4.73 12.91 20.40
CA ILE A 414 -5.69 11.99 21.03
C ILE A 414 -5.17 11.54 22.39
N ALA A 415 -3.89 11.16 22.49
CA ALA A 415 -3.28 10.75 23.75
C ALA A 415 -3.34 11.85 24.81
N ALA A 416 -3.05 13.10 24.43
CA ALA A 416 -3.16 14.24 25.32
C ALA A 416 -4.60 14.47 25.80
N ARG A 417 -5.58 14.40 24.89
CA ARG A 417 -7.01 14.51 25.23
C ARG A 417 -7.43 13.46 26.27
N GLU A 418 -7.08 12.19 26.06
CA GLU A 418 -7.51 11.11 26.95
C GLU A 418 -6.90 11.21 28.35
N VAL A 419 -5.70 11.79 28.49
CA VAL A 419 -5.10 12.08 29.81
C VAL A 419 -5.69 13.33 30.48
N GLY A 420 -6.39 14.18 29.73
CA GLY A 420 -7.09 15.37 30.23
C GLY A 420 -6.48 16.70 29.77
N PHE A 421 -5.68 16.70 28.70
CA PHE A 421 -5.14 17.88 28.02
C PHE A 421 -5.80 18.02 26.65
N GLN A 422 -7.04 18.51 26.62
CA GLN A 422 -7.86 18.55 25.41
C GLN A 422 -7.58 19.80 24.59
N PHE A 423 -7.06 19.61 23.37
CA PHE A 423 -6.91 20.69 22.40
C PHE A 423 -8.25 21.04 21.76
N SER A 424 -8.63 22.33 21.70
CA SER A 424 -9.96 22.75 21.25
C SER A 424 -9.96 23.67 20.04
N VAL A 425 -9.05 24.65 19.98
CA VAL A 425 -9.01 25.68 18.93
C VAL A 425 -7.56 25.97 18.55
N ARG A 426 -7.31 26.09 17.25
CA ARG A 426 -6.04 26.59 16.69
C ARG A 426 -6.30 27.69 15.67
N ASN A 427 -5.71 28.83 15.94
CA ASN A 427 -5.60 29.96 15.03
C ASN A 427 -4.13 30.16 14.64
N GLN A 428 -3.85 31.02 13.65
CA GLN A 428 -2.47 31.33 13.26
C GLN A 428 -1.62 31.91 14.41
N THR A 429 -2.26 32.51 15.42
CA THR A 429 -1.61 33.24 16.53
C THR A 429 -1.89 32.66 17.91
N SER A 430 -2.76 31.64 18.04
CA SER A 430 -3.10 31.08 19.34
C SER A 430 -3.55 29.61 19.28
N ILE A 431 -3.28 28.88 20.37
CA ILE A 431 -3.70 27.51 20.62
C ILE A 431 -4.47 27.49 21.95
N GLN A 432 -5.65 26.90 21.98
CA GLN A 432 -6.46 26.76 23.20
C GLN A 432 -6.46 25.31 23.68
N LEU A 433 -6.17 25.13 24.97
CA LEU A 433 -6.22 23.84 25.67
C LEU A 433 -7.23 23.90 26.81
N HIS A 434 -8.05 22.87 26.94
CA HIS A 434 -8.88 22.59 28.11
C HIS A 434 -8.12 21.58 28.97
N GLU A 435 -7.67 21.99 30.16
CA GLU A 435 -6.89 21.12 31.04
C GLU A 435 -7.24 21.29 32.53
N LEU A 436 -6.94 20.28 33.33
CA LEU A 436 -7.12 20.34 34.78
C LEU A 436 -6.01 21.18 35.42
N ASP A 437 -6.40 22.26 36.11
CA ASP A 437 -5.44 23.12 36.81
C ASP A 437 -5.05 22.51 38.17
N PRO A 438 -3.76 22.21 38.40
CA PRO A 438 -3.30 21.59 39.66
C PRO A 438 -3.57 22.45 40.91
N LYS A 439 -3.79 23.76 40.75
CA LYS A 439 -4.00 24.69 41.87
C LYS A 439 -5.47 24.80 42.28
N SER A 440 -6.37 24.90 41.31
CA SER A 440 -7.81 25.02 41.56
C SER A 440 -8.54 23.67 41.59
N GLY A 441 -7.96 22.62 41.01
CA GLY A 441 -8.62 21.31 40.86
C GLY A 441 -9.79 21.31 39.87
N MET A 442 -9.99 22.40 39.12
CA MET A 442 -11.03 22.54 38.11
C MET A 442 -10.42 22.48 36.70
N ILE A 443 -11.24 22.09 35.73
CA ILE A 443 -10.88 22.17 34.30
C ILE A 443 -10.99 23.64 33.87
N VAL A 444 -9.93 24.14 33.24
CA VAL A 444 -9.81 25.54 32.80
C VAL A 444 -9.33 25.63 31.35
N ASP A 445 -9.75 26.69 30.68
CA ASP A 445 -9.33 26.99 29.31
C ASP A 445 -8.08 27.87 29.34
N ARG A 446 -6.99 27.34 28.80
CA ARG A 446 -5.71 28.04 28.69
C ARG A 446 -5.43 28.42 27.25
N VAL A 447 -5.18 29.71 27.04
CA VAL A 447 -4.79 30.27 25.74
C VAL A 447 -3.28 30.41 25.68
N TYR A 448 -2.66 29.74 24.71
CA TYR A 448 -1.24 29.84 24.39
C TYR A 448 -1.07 30.70 23.15
N ASN A 449 -0.28 31.77 23.24
CA ASN A 449 -0.01 32.62 22.07
C ASN A 449 1.09 31.98 21.22
N LEU A 450 0.76 31.63 19.98
CA LEU A 450 1.66 30.98 19.03
C LEU A 450 2.47 32.03 18.28
N PHE A 451 3.79 31.98 18.39
CA PHE A 451 4.69 32.90 17.68
C PHE A 451 5.30 32.28 16.43
N HIS A 452 5.67 31.01 16.50
CA HIS A 452 6.32 30.34 15.39
C HIS A 452 6.13 28.84 15.47
N VAL A 453 5.90 28.22 14.31
CA VAL A 453 5.91 26.77 14.12
C VAL A 453 7.05 26.45 13.18
N SER A 454 8.01 25.67 13.65
CA SER A 454 9.04 25.09 12.80
C SER A 454 8.63 23.66 12.47
N GLU A 455 7.90 23.52 11.37
CA GLU A 455 7.28 22.29 10.87
C GLU A 455 8.25 21.10 10.77
N PHE A 456 7.68 19.90 10.83
CA PHE A 456 8.45 18.68 10.62
C PHE A 456 9.02 18.66 9.20
N SER A 457 10.27 18.25 9.07
CA SER A 457 10.83 17.92 7.76
C SER A 457 11.69 16.66 7.83
N SER A 458 11.70 15.89 6.75
CA SER A 458 12.54 14.69 6.64
C SER A 458 14.02 14.96 6.88
N ALA A 459 14.49 16.18 6.59
CA ALA A 459 15.85 16.64 6.87
C ALA A 459 16.08 16.91 8.37
N ARG A 460 15.12 17.56 9.06
CA ARG A 460 15.26 17.93 10.48
C ARG A 460 14.91 16.80 11.46
N LYS A 461 14.01 15.90 11.05
CA LYS A 461 13.44 14.78 11.85
C LYS A 461 12.88 15.22 13.21
N ARG A 462 12.41 16.45 13.31
CA ARG A 462 11.84 17.08 14.51
C ARG A 462 10.92 18.22 14.11
N MET A 463 10.02 18.56 15.02
CA MET A 463 9.12 19.70 14.97
C MET A 463 9.28 20.52 16.25
N SER A 464 9.20 21.84 16.13
CA SER A 464 9.23 22.74 17.29
C SER A 464 8.16 23.81 17.19
N VAL A 465 7.63 24.23 18.33
CA VAL A 465 6.73 25.38 18.45
C VAL A 465 7.23 26.36 19.49
N ILE A 466 7.08 27.65 19.21
CA ILE A 466 7.37 28.74 20.15
C ILE A 466 6.05 29.33 20.60
N VAL A 467 5.74 29.16 21.88
CA VAL A 467 4.46 29.58 22.47
C VAL A 467 4.69 30.44 23.71
N ARG A 468 3.78 31.38 23.97
CA ARG A 468 3.64 32.04 25.27
C ARG A 468 2.56 31.35 26.07
N ASN A 469 2.88 30.90 27.28
CA ASN A 469 1.87 30.38 28.19
C ASN A 469 1.07 31.53 28.86
N PRO A 470 -0.05 31.21 29.55
CA PRO A 470 -0.82 32.19 30.32
C PRO A 470 -0.01 32.88 31.42
N GLU A 471 1.02 32.24 31.96
CA GLU A 471 1.97 32.84 32.91
C GLU A 471 2.99 33.81 32.27
N ASN A 472 2.79 34.15 30.99
CA ASN A 472 3.58 35.09 30.19
C ASN A 472 5.05 34.65 29.93
N GLN A 473 5.35 33.38 30.16
CA GLN A 473 6.63 32.73 29.88
C GLN A 473 6.67 32.28 28.42
N LEU A 474 7.82 32.51 27.78
CA LEU A 474 8.10 32.03 26.43
C LEU A 474 8.68 30.62 26.49
N LEU A 475 8.04 29.67 25.84
CA LEU A 475 8.40 28.26 25.83
C LEU A 475 8.75 27.81 24.41
N LEU A 476 9.88 27.12 24.27
CA LEU A 476 10.24 26.35 23.08
C LEU A 476 9.94 24.88 23.37
N LEU A 477 8.97 24.33 22.65
CA LEU A 477 8.56 22.94 22.79
C LEU A 477 8.98 22.19 21.54
N THR A 478 9.70 21.07 21.70
CA THR A 478 10.28 20.32 20.58
C THR A 478 10.00 18.84 20.75
N LYS A 479 9.52 18.19 19.67
CA LYS A 479 9.38 16.74 19.55
C LYS A 479 10.16 16.23 18.33
N GLY A 480 10.75 15.04 18.40
CA GLY A 480 11.52 14.50 17.27
C GLY A 480 12.16 13.16 17.57
N ALA A 481 12.93 12.66 16.61
CA ALA A 481 13.66 11.40 16.74
C ALA A 481 14.63 11.43 17.93
N ASP A 482 14.72 10.30 18.65
CA ASP A 482 15.58 10.10 19.81
C ASP A 482 17.03 10.55 19.57
N SER A 483 17.64 10.12 18.47
CA SER A 483 19.02 10.47 18.10
C SER A 483 19.22 11.98 17.93
N VAL A 484 18.20 12.69 17.43
CA VAL A 484 18.25 14.13 17.14
C VAL A 484 18.04 14.96 18.40
N ILE A 485 17.14 14.51 19.28
CA ILE A 485 16.85 15.21 20.53
C ILE A 485 18.00 15.02 21.53
N PHE A 486 18.58 13.81 21.65
CA PHE A 486 19.69 13.56 22.58
C PHE A 486 20.94 14.39 22.30
N GLU A 487 21.21 14.73 21.03
CA GLU A 487 22.32 15.61 20.65
C GLU A 487 22.12 17.07 21.10
N ARG A 488 20.88 17.48 21.36
CA ARG A 488 20.49 18.87 21.62
C ARG A 488 20.22 19.17 23.10
N LEU A 489 20.35 18.17 23.97
CA LEU A 489 20.16 18.32 25.41
C LEU A 489 21.29 19.11 26.08
N SER A 490 20.92 20.05 26.95
CA SER A 490 21.86 20.75 27.84
C SER A 490 22.50 19.78 28.84
N LYS A 491 23.64 20.16 29.43
CA LYS A 491 24.30 19.35 30.47
C LYS A 491 23.39 19.05 31.67
N GLN A 492 22.53 20.00 32.06
CA GLN A 492 21.58 19.85 33.17
C GLN A 492 20.28 19.17 32.73
N GLY A 493 19.90 19.28 31.45
CA GLY A 493 18.72 18.67 30.85
C GLY A 493 18.81 17.16 30.59
N ARG A 494 19.94 16.52 30.96
CA ARG A 494 20.22 15.09 30.79
C ARG A 494 19.93 14.23 32.01
N ALA A 495 19.31 14.78 33.06
CA ALA A 495 19.07 14.09 34.33
C ALA A 495 18.36 12.73 34.19
N PHE A 496 17.51 12.56 33.17
CA PHE A 496 16.75 11.33 32.92
C PHE A 496 17.22 10.56 31.68
N GLU A 497 18.35 10.96 31.07
CA GLU A 497 18.82 10.43 29.78
C GLU A 497 19.09 8.92 29.84
N GLU A 498 19.83 8.44 30.85
CA GLU A 498 20.19 7.01 30.97
C GLU A 498 18.96 6.12 31.13
N LYS A 499 18.07 6.41 32.08
CA LYS A 499 16.83 5.65 32.29
C LYS A 499 15.92 5.69 31.06
N THR A 500 15.82 6.84 30.41
CA THR A 500 15.01 6.97 29.19
C THR A 500 15.62 6.17 28.04
N LYS A 501 16.97 6.17 27.90
CA LYS A 501 17.67 5.30 26.95
C LYS A 501 17.45 3.83 27.27
N GLU A 502 17.50 3.41 28.52
CA GLU A 502 17.18 2.03 28.92
C GLU A 502 15.75 1.65 28.56
N HIS A 503 14.77 2.53 28.77
CA HIS A 503 13.38 2.29 28.37
C HIS A 503 13.21 2.23 26.84
N ILE A 504 13.99 3.00 26.10
CA ILE A 504 14.05 2.93 24.63
C ILE A 504 14.80 1.65 24.17
N GLN A 505 15.76 1.16 24.96
CA GLN A 505 16.69 0.06 24.62
C GLN A 505 16.29 -1.33 25.17
N SER A 506 15.34 -1.42 26.11
CA SER A 506 14.63 -2.65 26.51
C SER A 506 14.00 -3.30 25.26
N PRO A 507 14.10 -4.62 25.05
CA PRO A 507 14.48 -5.21 23.77
C PRO A 507 13.49 -4.95 22.63
N ARG A 508 13.64 -3.80 21.97
CA ARG A 508 13.40 -3.59 20.54
C ARG A 508 14.52 -2.68 20.01
N GLN A 509 15.50 -3.31 19.39
CA GLN A 509 16.75 -2.70 18.92
C GLN A 509 16.57 -1.94 17.59
N GLY A 510 17.02 -0.68 17.58
CA GLY A 510 18.06 -0.25 16.63
C GLY A 510 17.72 0.94 15.72
N TYR A 511 18.35 2.10 15.95
CA TYR A 511 18.58 3.14 14.93
C TYR A 511 19.88 3.93 15.15
N GLU A 512 20.47 4.39 14.04
CA GLU A 512 21.69 5.21 13.91
C GLU A 512 21.37 6.57 13.20
N PRO A 513 22.15 7.64 13.41
CA PRO A 513 21.85 9.02 12.96
C PRO A 513 22.60 9.49 11.70
N TRP A 514 22.11 10.58 11.06
CA TRP A 514 22.82 11.38 10.05
C TRP A 514 22.43 12.88 10.14
N LEU A 515 23.39 13.76 9.80
CA LEU A 515 23.52 15.19 10.17
C LEU A 515 23.04 16.22 9.10
N LEU A 516 22.84 17.47 9.57
CA LEU A 516 22.85 18.83 8.94
C LEU A 516 21.55 19.60 8.60
N HIS A 517 21.36 20.77 9.23
CA HIS A 517 21.17 22.13 8.64
C HIS A 517 21.04 23.25 9.72
N ILE A 518 21.33 24.53 9.40
CA ILE A 518 22.04 25.48 10.31
C ILE A 518 21.25 26.68 10.92
N LEU A 519 19.97 26.95 10.62
CA LEU A 519 19.31 28.17 11.16
C LEU A 519 18.37 27.95 12.36
N ALA A 520 17.46 26.97 12.31
CA ALA A 520 16.65 26.56 13.50
C ALA A 520 17.52 25.93 14.60
N ASP A 521 18.67 25.36 14.20
CA ASP A 521 19.57 24.59 15.06
C ASP A 521 20.29 25.41 16.14
N ARG A 522 20.28 26.75 16.04
CA ARG A 522 20.85 27.62 17.08
C ARG A 522 19.90 27.83 18.25
N ILE A 523 18.58 27.88 17.99
CA ILE A 523 17.55 28.10 19.00
C ILE A 523 17.22 26.77 19.72
N GLU A 524 17.32 25.65 18.99
CA GLU A 524 17.02 24.30 19.48
C GLU A 524 18.23 23.62 20.14
N ARG A 525 19.05 24.38 20.88
CA ARG A 525 20.15 23.88 21.70
C ARG A 525 19.84 24.08 23.17
N ASP A 526 20.51 23.28 24.01
CA ASP A 526 20.36 23.31 25.46
C ASP A 526 18.96 22.94 25.97
N LEU A 527 18.30 21.99 25.29
CA LEU A 527 16.98 21.48 25.65
C LEU A 527 17.01 20.66 26.96
N ILE A 528 15.84 20.51 27.59
CA ILE A 528 15.61 19.67 28.78
C ILE A 528 14.78 18.45 28.35
N LEU A 529 15.26 17.24 28.64
CA LEU A 529 14.53 16.01 28.33
C LEU A 529 13.37 15.83 29.31
N LEU A 530 12.14 15.86 28.79
CA LEU A 530 10.93 15.55 29.57
C LEU A 530 10.61 14.05 29.54
N GLY A 531 10.77 13.41 28.40
CA GLY A 531 10.42 12.00 28.23
C GLY A 531 10.51 11.51 26.78
N ALA A 532 10.00 10.31 26.55
CA ALA A 532 9.88 9.67 25.25
C ALA A 532 8.49 9.00 25.10
N THR A 533 7.93 9.03 23.89
CA THR A 533 6.70 8.29 23.54
C THR A 533 7.05 7.04 22.74
N ALA A 534 6.31 5.96 22.97
CA ALA A 534 6.36 4.76 22.15
C ALA A 534 5.05 4.64 21.38
N VAL A 535 5.15 4.83 20.06
CA VAL A 535 4.05 4.69 19.11
C VAL A 535 4.26 3.42 18.32
N GLU A 536 3.20 2.65 18.15
CA GLU A 536 3.19 1.43 17.35
C GLU A 536 2.36 1.64 16.09
N ASP A 537 2.90 1.21 14.94
CA ASP A 537 2.12 1.01 13.72
C ASP A 537 1.38 -0.31 13.85
N LYS A 538 0.07 -0.24 14.07
CA LYS A 538 -0.76 -1.40 14.41
C LYS A 538 -0.78 -2.40 13.25
N LEU A 539 -0.48 -3.66 13.53
CA LEU A 539 -0.64 -4.75 12.56
C LEU A 539 -2.11 -5.03 12.28
N GLN A 540 -2.42 -5.52 11.08
CA GLN A 540 -3.74 -6.09 10.84
C GLN A 540 -3.96 -7.32 11.70
N LYS A 541 -5.22 -7.52 12.10
CA LYS A 541 -5.66 -8.59 12.98
C LYS A 541 -5.14 -9.94 12.53
N GLY A 542 -4.32 -10.57 13.38
CA GLY A 542 -3.88 -11.96 13.18
C GLY A 542 -2.77 -12.15 12.13
N VAL A 543 -2.14 -11.07 11.65
CA VAL A 543 -0.98 -11.11 10.74
C VAL A 543 0.16 -12.00 11.26
N PRO A 544 0.62 -11.88 12.53
CA PRO A 544 1.72 -12.72 13.02
C PRO A 544 1.39 -14.22 13.00
N ALA A 545 0.13 -14.58 13.32
CA ALA A 545 -0.33 -15.96 13.27
C ALA A 545 -0.48 -16.47 11.83
N CYS A 546 -0.86 -15.60 10.90
CA CYS A 546 -0.95 -15.88 9.47
C CYS A 546 0.42 -16.24 8.90
N ILE A 547 1.39 -15.34 9.07
CA ILE A 547 2.76 -15.50 8.60
C ILE A 547 3.42 -16.76 9.18
N ASP A 548 3.21 -17.03 10.47
CA ASP A 548 3.77 -18.22 11.13
C ASP A 548 3.26 -19.53 10.52
N LYS A 549 1.98 -19.60 10.10
CA LYS A 549 1.45 -20.79 9.42
C LYS A 549 1.87 -20.89 7.96
N LEU A 550 1.92 -19.77 7.23
CA LEU A 550 2.43 -19.73 5.85
C LEU A 550 3.90 -20.20 5.80
N ALA A 551 4.72 -19.72 6.73
CA ALA A 551 6.10 -20.16 6.86
C ALA A 551 6.21 -21.66 7.19
N ARG A 552 5.34 -22.21 8.08
CA ARG A 552 5.28 -23.66 8.34
C ARG A 552 4.82 -24.49 7.14
N ALA A 553 4.03 -23.90 6.24
CA ALA A 553 3.64 -24.53 4.98
C ALA A 553 4.75 -24.49 3.92
N GLY A 554 5.91 -23.88 4.22
CA GLY A 554 7.04 -23.76 3.31
C GLY A 554 6.89 -22.63 2.29
N ILE A 555 5.97 -21.68 2.52
CA ILE A 555 5.77 -20.53 1.64
C ILE A 555 6.73 -19.41 2.08
N GLY A 556 7.60 -18.97 1.16
CA GLY A 556 8.52 -17.86 1.40
C GLY A 556 7.80 -16.52 1.34
N ILE A 557 8.06 -15.61 2.29
CA ILE A 557 7.42 -14.29 2.33
C ILE A 557 8.47 -13.21 2.14
N TRP A 558 8.24 -12.35 1.14
CA TRP A 558 9.11 -11.24 0.77
C TRP A 558 8.34 -9.94 1.02
N VAL A 559 8.87 -9.05 1.85
CA VAL A 559 8.25 -7.75 2.14
C VAL A 559 8.93 -6.67 1.32
N LEU A 560 8.19 -6.01 0.43
CA LEU A 560 8.70 -4.95 -0.43
C LEU A 560 8.08 -3.62 0.00
N THR A 561 8.84 -2.76 0.67
CA THR A 561 8.29 -1.52 1.23
C THR A 561 9.08 -0.27 0.82
N GLY A 562 8.38 0.85 0.69
CA GLY A 562 8.97 2.19 0.57
C GLY A 562 9.59 2.70 1.87
N ASP A 563 9.34 2.03 2.99
CA ASP A 563 9.81 2.46 4.30
C ASP A 563 11.32 2.38 4.48
N LYS A 564 11.79 3.15 5.48
CA LYS A 564 13.18 3.10 5.91
C LYS A 564 13.50 1.74 6.53
N ARG A 565 14.76 1.33 6.39
CA ARG A 565 15.28 0.03 6.84
C ARG A 565 14.85 -0.37 8.25
N GLY A 566 15.06 0.49 9.25
CA GLY A 566 14.73 0.09 10.62
C GLY A 566 13.23 -0.11 10.85
N THR A 567 12.36 0.64 10.15
CA THR A 567 10.90 0.48 10.29
C THR A 567 10.47 -0.84 9.70
N ALA A 568 11.02 -1.19 8.54
CA ALA A 568 10.81 -2.49 7.90
C ALA A 568 11.32 -3.67 8.76
N ILE A 569 12.48 -3.52 9.42
CA ILE A 569 13.01 -4.53 10.35
C ILE A 569 12.10 -4.68 11.58
N ASN A 570 11.64 -3.57 12.16
CA ASN A 570 10.75 -3.58 13.31
C ASN A 570 9.44 -4.30 13.01
N ILE A 571 8.84 -4.01 11.85
CA ILE A 571 7.64 -4.71 11.39
C ILE A 571 7.96 -6.17 11.04
N GLY A 572 9.14 -6.45 10.49
CA GLY A 572 9.62 -7.82 10.30
C GLY A 572 9.63 -8.65 11.60
N TYR A 573 10.08 -8.07 12.71
CA TYR A 573 10.02 -8.71 14.02
C TYR A 573 8.58 -8.77 14.58
N ALA A 574 7.81 -7.70 14.43
CA ALA A 574 6.42 -7.63 14.89
C ALA A 574 5.56 -8.72 14.23
N CYS A 575 5.70 -8.90 12.93
CA CYS A 575 5.00 -9.89 12.12
C CYS A 575 5.55 -11.33 12.28
N SER A 576 6.58 -11.56 13.12
CA SER A 576 7.29 -12.85 13.23
C SER A 576 7.94 -13.34 11.93
N LEU A 577 8.22 -12.44 10.97
CA LEU A 577 9.03 -12.72 9.78
C LEU A 577 10.50 -12.90 10.16
N LEU A 578 11.02 -11.99 10.99
CA LEU A 578 12.34 -12.08 11.59
C LEU A 578 12.23 -12.71 12.99
N ARG A 579 13.06 -13.72 13.27
CA ARG A 579 13.09 -14.44 14.56
C ARG A 579 14.42 -14.18 15.28
N HIS A 580 14.44 -14.23 16.61
CA HIS A 580 15.65 -13.94 17.40
C HIS A 580 16.83 -14.90 17.16
N GLY A 581 16.60 -16.08 16.59
CA GLY A 581 17.66 -17.02 16.18
C GLY A 581 18.11 -16.89 14.71
N MET A 582 17.48 -16.01 13.93
CA MET A 582 17.74 -15.83 12.51
C MET A 582 18.91 -14.85 12.31
N LYS A 583 19.90 -15.23 11.49
CA LYS A 583 21.01 -14.33 11.12
C LYS A 583 20.55 -13.36 10.03
N GLN A 584 20.85 -12.08 10.21
CA GLN A 584 20.49 -11.06 9.23
C GLN A 584 21.63 -10.85 8.22
N ILE A 585 21.30 -10.87 6.94
CA ILE A 585 22.17 -10.48 5.85
C ILE A 585 21.71 -9.09 5.40
N VAL A 586 22.56 -8.08 5.61
CA VAL A 586 22.26 -6.71 5.21
C VAL A 586 23.11 -6.34 4.01
N ILE A 587 22.47 -5.89 2.93
CA ILE A 587 23.10 -5.35 1.72
C ILE A 587 22.69 -3.88 1.62
N THR A 588 23.67 -2.98 1.74
CA THR A 588 23.42 -1.53 1.67
C THR A 588 24.54 -0.81 0.93
N LEU A 589 24.18 0.29 0.27
CA LEU A 589 25.10 1.17 -0.43
C LEU A 589 25.09 2.55 0.22
N GLU A 590 26.21 2.92 0.85
CA GLU A 590 26.40 4.24 1.47
C GLU A 590 27.10 5.25 0.53
N LEU A 591 27.60 4.79 -0.62
CA LEU A 591 28.30 5.62 -1.60
C LEU A 591 27.34 6.54 -2.40
N PRO A 592 27.77 7.75 -2.80
CA PRO A 592 27.00 8.61 -3.70
C PRO A 592 26.80 7.95 -5.07
N GLU A 593 25.63 8.17 -5.70
CA GLU A 593 25.24 7.59 -7.01
C GLU A 593 26.19 7.93 -8.17
N ILE A 594 27.07 8.92 -7.99
CA ILE A 594 27.98 9.44 -9.02
C ILE A 594 29.06 8.42 -9.40
N GLU A 595 29.34 7.43 -8.54
CA GLU A 595 30.33 6.36 -8.79
C GLU A 595 29.66 5.01 -9.08
N ALA A 596 28.91 4.92 -10.19
CA ALA A 596 28.12 3.73 -10.54
C ALA A 596 28.95 2.43 -10.62
N LEU A 597 30.18 2.49 -11.16
CA LEU A 597 31.03 1.31 -11.30
C LEU A 597 31.52 0.78 -9.94
N ALA A 598 31.99 1.67 -9.06
CA ALA A 598 32.43 1.31 -7.71
C ALA A 598 31.25 0.82 -6.85
N SER A 599 30.06 1.37 -7.07
CA SER A 599 28.83 0.96 -6.40
C SER A 599 28.42 -0.46 -6.80
N LEU A 600 28.50 -0.80 -8.09
CA LEU A 600 28.23 -2.13 -8.61
C LEU A 600 29.21 -3.17 -8.03
N ASP A 601 30.52 -2.88 -8.04
CA ASP A 601 31.55 -3.78 -7.51
C ASP A 601 31.39 -4.01 -6.00
N CYS A 602 31.00 -2.97 -5.25
CA CYS A 602 30.70 -3.08 -3.82
C CYS A 602 29.53 -4.03 -3.56
N VAL A 603 28.41 -3.85 -4.25
CA VAL A 603 27.21 -4.70 -4.11
C VAL A 603 27.54 -6.14 -4.53
N LYS A 604 28.29 -6.31 -5.62
CA LYS A 604 28.73 -7.63 -6.08
C LYS A 604 29.54 -8.39 -5.06
N LYS A 605 30.51 -7.72 -4.43
CA LYS A 605 31.32 -8.31 -3.38
C LYS A 605 30.47 -8.71 -2.17
N GLN A 606 29.54 -7.84 -1.74
CA GLN A 606 28.62 -8.16 -0.66
C GLN A 606 27.76 -9.40 -0.98
N ILE A 607 27.18 -9.50 -2.18
CA ILE A 607 26.35 -10.66 -2.55
C ILE A 607 27.19 -11.95 -2.55
N HIS A 608 28.39 -11.94 -3.14
CA HIS A 608 29.23 -13.12 -3.23
C HIS A 608 29.73 -13.60 -1.86
N ASP A 609 30.20 -12.66 -1.02
CA ASP A 609 30.66 -12.96 0.34
C ASP A 609 29.52 -13.55 1.18
N ARG A 610 28.31 -12.99 1.07
CA ARG A 610 27.14 -13.46 1.83
C ARG A 610 26.59 -14.79 1.30
N LYS A 611 26.58 -15.02 -0.01
CA LYS A 611 26.23 -16.32 -0.60
C LYS A 611 27.13 -17.43 -0.08
N SER A 612 28.44 -17.18 -0.05
CA SER A 612 29.42 -18.13 0.50
C SER A 612 29.22 -18.44 1.99
N LEU A 613 28.60 -17.52 2.74
CA LEU A 613 28.28 -17.70 4.16
C LEU A 613 27.03 -18.55 4.35
N VAL A 614 25.99 -18.32 3.54
CA VAL A 614 24.76 -19.12 3.54
C VAL A 614 25.04 -20.56 3.14
N ASP A 615 25.87 -20.77 2.11
CA ASP A 615 26.24 -22.11 1.64
C ASP A 615 27.03 -22.92 2.69
N LYS A 616 27.79 -22.24 3.56
CA LYS A 616 28.57 -22.88 4.64
C LYS A 616 27.73 -23.22 5.87
N GLU A 617 26.68 -22.45 6.16
CA GLU A 617 25.88 -22.58 7.37
C GLU A 617 24.45 -23.07 7.05
N SER A 618 24.33 -24.30 6.54
CA SER A 618 23.05 -24.87 6.08
C SER A 618 22.00 -25.09 7.17
N SER A 619 22.36 -25.01 8.46
CA SER A 619 21.45 -25.21 9.60
C SER A 619 20.87 -23.92 10.18
N THR A 620 21.35 -22.75 9.76
CA THR A 620 20.88 -21.45 10.27
C THR A 620 19.91 -20.80 9.30
N GLU A 621 18.78 -20.30 9.80
CA GLU A 621 17.86 -19.49 9.02
C GLU A 621 18.44 -18.08 8.81
N PHE A 622 18.38 -17.59 7.57
CA PHE A 622 18.83 -16.25 7.21
C PHE A 622 17.66 -15.36 6.77
N GLY A 623 17.71 -14.09 7.18
CA GLY A 623 16.82 -13.04 6.68
C GLY A 623 17.63 -12.03 5.87
N LEU A 624 17.25 -11.79 4.62
CA LEU A 624 17.91 -10.82 3.74
C LEU A 624 17.23 -9.46 3.85
N ILE A 625 18.02 -8.40 4.06
CA ILE A 625 17.58 -7.01 4.11
C ILE A 625 18.39 -6.23 3.08
N ILE A 626 17.71 -5.64 2.09
CA ILE A 626 18.34 -4.88 1.01
C ILE A 626 17.64 -3.53 0.83
N ASP A 627 18.40 -2.47 0.58
CA ASP A 627 17.84 -1.13 0.29
C ASP A 627 17.64 -0.90 -1.21
N GLY A 628 16.72 0.00 -1.56
CA GLY A 628 16.36 0.31 -2.95
C GLY A 628 17.54 0.75 -3.82
N LYS A 629 18.58 1.37 -3.25
CA LYS A 629 19.79 1.73 -4.00
C LYS A 629 20.61 0.50 -4.40
N SER A 630 20.92 -0.36 -3.44
CA SER A 630 21.64 -1.62 -3.73
C SER A 630 20.82 -2.54 -4.63
N LEU A 631 19.50 -2.51 -4.47
CA LEU A 631 18.58 -3.31 -5.27
C LEU A 631 18.67 -2.98 -6.76
N THR A 632 18.76 -1.70 -7.13
CA THR A 632 18.94 -1.28 -8.54
C THR A 632 20.15 -1.93 -9.19
N PHE A 633 21.28 -1.98 -8.48
CA PHE A 633 22.51 -2.62 -8.96
C PHE A 633 22.42 -4.15 -8.93
N SER A 634 21.70 -4.71 -7.95
CA SER A 634 21.50 -6.17 -7.82
C SER A 634 20.62 -6.74 -8.93
N MET A 635 19.78 -5.91 -9.55
CA MET A 635 18.92 -6.26 -10.68
C MET A 635 19.63 -6.19 -12.04
N ASP A 636 20.89 -5.77 -12.09
CA ASP A 636 21.67 -5.74 -13.33
C ASP A 636 21.85 -7.17 -13.88
N MET A 637 21.87 -7.32 -15.21
CA MET A 637 21.93 -8.60 -15.93
C MET A 637 23.10 -9.49 -15.49
N THR A 638 24.18 -8.90 -14.98
CA THR A 638 25.37 -9.63 -14.52
C THR A 638 25.23 -10.22 -13.12
N LEU A 639 24.36 -9.64 -12.28
CA LEU A 639 24.24 -9.94 -10.85
C LEU A 639 22.91 -10.57 -10.45
N VAL A 640 21.90 -10.44 -11.31
CA VAL A 640 20.53 -10.87 -11.01
C VAL A 640 20.44 -12.33 -10.58
N ASN A 641 21.16 -13.24 -11.23
CA ASN A 641 21.11 -14.66 -10.87
C ASN A 641 21.73 -14.92 -9.50
N ASP A 642 22.88 -14.30 -9.20
CA ASP A 642 23.53 -14.47 -7.89
C ASP A 642 22.71 -13.85 -6.75
N PHE A 643 22.09 -12.70 -7.01
CA PHE A 643 21.17 -12.06 -6.08
C PHE A 643 19.94 -12.94 -5.82
N MET A 644 19.31 -13.47 -6.86
CA MET A 644 18.11 -14.29 -6.73
C MET A 644 18.41 -15.62 -6.04
N ASP A 645 19.56 -16.24 -6.31
CA ASP A 645 20.01 -17.43 -5.58
C ASP A 645 20.17 -17.16 -4.08
N LEU A 646 20.79 -16.04 -3.71
CA LEU A 646 20.95 -15.62 -2.32
C LEU A 646 19.59 -15.35 -1.66
N ALA A 647 18.71 -14.63 -2.35
CA ALA A 647 17.38 -14.27 -1.86
C ALA A 647 16.50 -15.52 -1.64
N MET A 648 16.57 -16.49 -2.55
CA MET A 648 15.81 -17.76 -2.45
C MET A 648 16.37 -18.72 -1.39
N SER A 649 17.64 -18.56 -1.00
CA SER A 649 18.25 -19.32 0.09
C SER A 649 17.92 -18.74 1.47
N CYS A 650 17.40 -17.51 1.53
CA CYS A 650 16.92 -16.88 2.76
C CYS A 650 15.47 -17.25 3.03
N ALA A 651 15.11 -17.42 4.31
CA ALA A 651 13.74 -17.76 4.71
C ALA A 651 12.79 -16.54 4.56
N THR A 652 13.31 -15.33 4.68
CA THR A 652 12.56 -14.09 4.44
C THR A 652 13.45 -13.06 3.74
N VAL A 653 12.83 -12.21 2.92
CA VAL A 653 13.51 -11.09 2.25
C VAL A 653 12.75 -9.80 2.54
N ILE A 654 13.45 -8.73 2.90
CA ILE A 654 12.89 -7.41 3.18
C ILE A 654 13.61 -6.38 2.30
N CYS A 655 12.89 -5.83 1.34
CA CYS A 655 13.38 -4.75 0.47
C CYS A 655 12.86 -3.41 0.99
N CYS A 656 13.77 -2.53 1.41
CA CYS A 656 13.45 -1.25 2.03
C CYS A 656 13.67 -0.10 1.04
N ARG A 657 12.91 1.00 1.15
CA ARG A 657 12.96 2.14 0.21
C ARG A 657 12.78 1.73 -1.25
N SER A 658 11.94 0.73 -1.49
CA SER A 658 11.65 0.20 -2.83
C SER A 658 10.63 1.10 -3.52
N SER A 659 10.94 1.57 -4.73
CA SER A 659 9.97 2.30 -5.55
C SER A 659 8.92 1.35 -6.15
N PRO A 660 7.73 1.83 -6.57
CA PRO A 660 6.70 1.00 -7.22
C PRO A 660 7.26 0.19 -8.41
N LYS A 661 8.09 0.83 -9.23
CA LYS A 661 8.78 0.19 -10.37
C LYS A 661 9.72 -0.92 -9.91
N GLN A 662 10.48 -0.72 -8.83
CA GLN A 662 11.34 -1.75 -8.27
C GLN A 662 10.53 -2.94 -7.73
N LYS A 663 9.39 -2.71 -7.06
CA LYS A 663 8.51 -3.78 -6.58
C LYS A 663 8.03 -4.68 -7.72
N ALA A 664 7.59 -4.08 -8.82
CA ALA A 664 7.18 -4.80 -10.03
C ALA A 664 8.33 -5.62 -10.63
N VAL A 665 9.53 -5.03 -10.75
CA VAL A 665 10.70 -5.72 -11.30
C VAL A 665 11.15 -6.90 -10.42
N ILE A 666 11.21 -6.75 -9.09
CA ILE A 666 11.53 -7.88 -8.19
C ILE A 666 10.53 -9.01 -8.40
N THR A 667 9.25 -8.69 -8.46
CA THR A 667 8.18 -9.68 -8.61
C THR A 667 8.32 -10.45 -9.91
N ARG A 668 8.61 -9.74 -11.01
CA ARG A 668 8.89 -10.34 -12.31
C ARG A 668 10.11 -11.26 -12.27
N LEU A 669 11.18 -10.84 -11.59
CA LEU A 669 12.40 -11.64 -11.43
C LEU A 669 12.15 -12.88 -10.57
N ALA A 670 11.43 -12.75 -9.45
CA ALA A 670 11.03 -13.86 -8.59
C ALA A 670 10.24 -14.91 -9.37
N LYS A 671 9.36 -14.47 -10.27
CA LYS A 671 8.60 -15.34 -11.16
C LYS A 671 9.47 -15.98 -12.25
N SER A 672 10.25 -15.19 -12.99
CA SER A 672 10.97 -15.67 -14.18
C SER A 672 12.18 -16.55 -13.83
N VAL A 673 12.92 -16.21 -12.78
CA VAL A 673 14.13 -16.92 -12.37
C VAL A 673 13.79 -18.22 -11.65
N THR A 674 12.76 -18.22 -10.78
CA THR A 674 12.40 -19.43 -10.03
C THR A 674 11.50 -20.38 -10.83
N GLY A 675 10.69 -19.84 -11.76
CA GLY A 675 9.62 -20.58 -12.44
C GLY A 675 8.49 -21.06 -11.51
N LYS A 676 8.53 -20.70 -10.23
CA LYS A 676 7.52 -21.06 -9.22
C LYS A 676 6.40 -20.04 -9.19
N THR A 677 5.22 -20.44 -8.70
CA THR A 677 4.06 -19.55 -8.68
C THR A 677 4.26 -18.48 -7.62
N THR A 678 4.19 -17.22 -8.04
CA THR A 678 4.30 -16.05 -7.15
C THR A 678 2.93 -15.43 -6.91
N LEU A 679 2.66 -15.08 -5.65
CA LEU A 679 1.49 -14.29 -5.26
C LEU A 679 1.99 -12.93 -4.78
N ALA A 680 1.37 -11.84 -5.24
CA ALA A 680 1.59 -10.52 -4.71
C ALA A 680 0.35 -10.04 -3.96
N ILE A 681 0.53 -9.35 -2.82
CA ILE A 681 -0.54 -8.73 -2.04
C ILE A 681 -0.21 -7.28 -1.69
N GLY A 682 -1.19 -6.40 -1.85
CA GLY A 682 -1.06 -4.96 -1.65
C GLY A 682 -2.43 -4.28 -1.59
N ASP A 683 -2.49 -3.05 -1.09
CA ASP A 683 -3.72 -2.27 -0.94
C ASP A 683 -3.69 -0.93 -1.71
N GLY A 684 -2.50 -0.39 -1.99
CA GLY A 684 -2.33 0.92 -2.62
C GLY A 684 -1.98 0.89 -4.11
N ALA A 685 -2.02 2.09 -4.72
CA ALA A 685 -1.58 2.33 -6.10
C ALA A 685 -0.13 1.89 -6.35
N SER A 686 0.72 2.03 -5.33
CA SER A 686 2.15 1.68 -5.37
C SER A 686 2.40 0.19 -5.66
N ASP A 687 1.38 -0.65 -5.42
CA ASP A 687 1.46 -2.10 -5.54
C ASP A 687 0.83 -2.62 -6.81
N VAL A 688 0.10 -1.80 -7.58
CA VAL A 688 -0.57 -2.21 -8.82
C VAL A 688 0.39 -2.94 -9.77
N GLY A 689 1.59 -2.38 -9.99
CA GLY A 689 2.61 -3.03 -10.81
C GLY A 689 3.10 -4.35 -10.23
N MET A 690 3.22 -4.46 -8.90
CA MET A 690 3.58 -5.70 -8.21
C MET A 690 2.49 -6.78 -8.39
N LEU A 691 1.22 -6.41 -8.21
CA LEU A 691 0.05 -7.29 -8.35
C LEU A 691 -0.12 -7.82 -9.77
N GLN A 692 0.13 -6.97 -10.77
CA GLN A 692 0.00 -7.33 -12.17
C GLN A 692 1.13 -8.26 -12.66
N GLU A 693 2.36 -8.08 -12.18
CA GLU A 693 3.51 -8.91 -12.58
C GLU A 693 3.48 -10.33 -11.98
N ALA A 694 2.94 -10.48 -10.77
CA ALA A 694 2.78 -11.77 -10.10
C ALA A 694 1.86 -12.72 -10.88
N ASP A 695 2.02 -14.03 -10.67
CA ASP A 695 1.08 -15.01 -11.23
C ASP A 695 -0.33 -14.84 -10.64
N ILE A 696 -0.41 -14.41 -9.37
CA ILE A 696 -1.66 -14.09 -8.68
C ILE A 696 -1.50 -12.74 -7.97
N GLY A 697 -2.40 -11.80 -8.25
CA GLY A 697 -2.48 -10.53 -7.54
C GLY A 697 -3.67 -10.54 -6.56
N VAL A 698 -3.40 -10.24 -5.30
CA VAL A 698 -4.42 -10.10 -4.25
C VAL A 698 -4.48 -8.64 -3.80
N GLY A 699 -5.63 -8.00 -3.98
CA GLY A 699 -5.87 -6.64 -3.51
C GLY A 699 -6.50 -6.66 -2.13
N ILE A 700 -5.92 -5.95 -1.16
CA ILE A 700 -6.59 -5.70 0.11
C ILE A 700 -7.56 -4.54 -0.07
N SER A 701 -8.80 -4.76 0.33
CA SER A 701 -9.88 -3.77 0.27
C SER A 701 -9.79 -2.87 1.51
N GLY A 702 -8.69 -2.12 1.59
CA GLY A 702 -8.32 -1.29 2.74
C GLY A 702 -8.80 0.16 2.64
N VAL A 703 -8.18 1.00 3.46
CA VAL A 703 -8.42 2.45 3.50
C VAL A 703 -7.73 3.14 2.33
N GLU A 704 -6.56 2.66 1.87
CA GLU A 704 -5.68 3.33 0.89
C GLU A 704 -6.20 3.47 -0.56
N GLY A 705 -7.45 3.09 -0.81
CA GLY A 705 -8.12 3.23 -2.09
C GLY A 705 -8.56 1.90 -2.70
N MET A 706 -9.23 1.97 -3.86
CA MET A 706 -9.71 0.79 -4.59
C MET A 706 -8.80 0.36 -5.74
N GLN A 707 -7.68 1.05 -6.00
CA GLN A 707 -6.86 0.81 -7.19
C GLN A 707 -6.19 -0.58 -7.18
N ALA A 708 -5.60 -0.99 -6.05
CA ALA A 708 -5.02 -2.33 -5.91
C ALA A 708 -6.10 -3.40 -6.11
N VAL A 709 -7.27 -3.22 -5.51
CA VAL A 709 -8.43 -4.10 -5.69
C VAL A 709 -8.85 -4.19 -7.16
N MET A 710 -8.93 -3.05 -7.86
CA MET A 710 -9.31 -3.01 -9.28
C MET A 710 -8.30 -3.73 -10.17
N ALA A 711 -7.00 -3.64 -9.86
CA ALA A 711 -5.91 -4.27 -10.59
C ALA A 711 -5.60 -5.71 -10.16
N SER A 712 -6.28 -6.23 -9.12
CA SER A 712 -6.06 -7.57 -8.57
C SER A 712 -6.94 -8.66 -9.20
N ASP A 713 -6.50 -9.91 -9.04
CA ASP A 713 -7.23 -11.12 -9.41
C ASP A 713 -8.24 -11.52 -8.33
N PHE A 714 -7.86 -11.34 -7.06
CA PHE A 714 -8.70 -11.59 -5.89
C PHE A 714 -8.68 -10.38 -4.97
N ALA A 715 -9.84 -10.03 -4.41
CA ALA A 715 -9.95 -8.98 -3.41
C ALA A 715 -10.32 -9.59 -2.07
N ILE A 716 -9.62 -9.22 -1.00
CA ILE A 716 -9.92 -9.63 0.38
C ILE A 716 -9.89 -8.40 1.31
N ALA A 717 -10.61 -8.41 2.42
CA ALA A 717 -10.63 -7.26 3.33
C ALA A 717 -9.43 -7.22 4.28
N GLN A 718 -8.92 -8.37 4.72
CA GLN A 718 -7.83 -8.48 5.70
C GLN A 718 -6.77 -9.50 5.25
N PHE A 719 -5.51 -9.24 5.61
CA PHE A 719 -4.38 -10.14 5.32
C PHE A 719 -4.57 -11.54 5.90
N CYS A 720 -5.27 -11.67 7.04
CA CYS A 720 -5.48 -12.97 7.69
C CYS A 720 -6.35 -13.94 6.86
N PHE A 721 -7.12 -13.44 5.89
CA PHE A 721 -7.93 -14.27 4.97
C PHE A 721 -7.09 -14.99 3.91
N LEU A 722 -5.79 -14.68 3.77
CA LEU A 722 -4.87 -15.54 3.02
C LEU A 722 -4.78 -16.96 3.59
N MET A 723 -5.14 -17.15 4.87
CA MET A 723 -5.26 -18.46 5.46
C MET A 723 -6.68 -19.00 5.38
N LEU A 724 -6.83 -20.16 4.73
CA LEU A 724 -7.95 -21.04 5.01
C LEU A 724 -7.82 -21.55 6.45
N ARG A 725 -8.72 -21.11 7.34
CA ARG A 725 -8.93 -21.81 8.60
C ARG A 725 -9.35 -23.24 8.22
N LYS A 726 -8.71 -24.26 8.80
CA LYS A 726 -9.30 -25.60 8.81
C LYS A 726 -10.70 -25.43 9.39
N THR A 727 -11.72 -25.44 8.54
CA THR A 727 -13.04 -25.81 8.97
C THR A 727 -12.86 -27.19 9.58
N ALA A 728 -13.06 -27.27 10.89
CA ALA A 728 -13.41 -28.53 11.50
C ALA A 728 -14.74 -28.92 10.83
N ILE A 729 -14.65 -29.59 9.69
CA ILE A 729 -15.75 -30.39 9.18
C ILE A 729 -15.89 -31.47 10.25
N GLY A 730 -16.86 -31.26 11.12
CA GLY A 730 -17.19 -32.13 12.25
C GLY A 730 -17.63 -33.52 11.80
#